data_AF-A0A7H8QPW8-F1
#
_entry.id   AF-A0A7H8QPW8-F1
#
_cell.length_a   1.000
_cell.length_b   1.000
_cell.length_c   1.000
_cell.angle_alpha   90.00
_cell.angle_beta   90.00
_cell.angle_gamma   90.00
#
_symmetry.space_group_name_H-M   'P 1'
#
loop_
_entity.id
_entity.type
_entity.pdbx_description
1 polymer ?
#
loop_
_entity_poly.entity_id
_entity_poly.type
_entity_poly.pdbx_seq_one_letter_code
_entity_poly.pdbx_strand_id
1 'polypeptide(L)'
;MKPFSRLIRFESEGEAFFADLNTTTEIPSAGSSITAYRTYDDLMNTQDSVEVTFEKILAPLPRFDLPIYCVGLSYRSHAKEAKLNIPVNPPVWTKPPAALASAEEDIEMSRYCASNFPDWEGELVFVTSRECRDISVDEAESCILGYTVGNDLSCRFFQLPAQNGGQFFYAKAFDKFAPIGPVLVSPELFNSGEKTELTTRVNGKVMQNIEIQKDRVFSPAQVLSFMSQSTTIPAYTAVMTGTPAGVGAFMTPKKFLRHNDVVEVEIDGLGVLRNKITFPDGQDSQLRKVKCNQQRPTCSRCQEAGIACVYSSKRRKPGPPKGVRRKRRSPQTGPDMLPDPTQLMNELNSEIFPNQDIDSTSTNIDFLSDSGFPGAEAFLGLDFSNTPSTGASQIQNTSGTTIGLYELPFSPAEELDLLNNFFAYFHPSGFLFQKNKFFAQYHDGLLDRGLINTILVVTLLTLRPRATTDHINLEDLLDRLRNSCSHAIETSSGFLTLDIFRQSCMLTFFDFHQRPGLQSWMKVGQLTRHAYRHGLNQIENPDTCAIYQFPHILHEDIEEWRRVWWFIYTLDSYSNIIAATPFLIDPDGINTALIGQQSTTTGVDGLQKSERAFLAPEPDHLWKTMQTIVANKNELNANIHLITTTILRMAAKLLFLRKQNPSESIFRRIESLKGHISAVRLAMPLRYMKPTRDVIINETKEEHHERLVCILHIHAALLMLSVPPYPHQDENMWLLSWRQCLEPCDDIVSAVKEWDGSFSSNTDPALCYIVFGSRVIIWLLGKYGFEDDFQVQERMNRASDILTLFLDHFEPLCCQPTVLKTWFEKLNIQYSGPFGREQVSQLLQSTNVLFPLNAAHPPIQQDQPPNATIPLSLNPVEESGLTISNLFAEDFAIDDLQLII
;
A
#
# COMPACT_ATOMS: atom_id res chain seq x y z
N MET A 1 -5.91 -26.24 42.55
CA MET A 1 -5.42 -25.27 43.54
C MET A 1 -4.09 -24.70 43.11
N LYS A 2 -4.16 -23.55 42.43
CA LYS A 2 -3.00 -22.67 42.27
C LYS A 2 -2.77 -21.96 43.62
N PRO A 3 -1.52 -21.73 44.05
CA PRO A 3 -1.20 -21.48 45.46
C PRO A 3 -1.37 -20.03 45.93
N PHE A 4 -1.93 -19.14 45.09
CA PHE A 4 -2.32 -17.80 45.51
C PHE A 4 -3.78 -17.53 45.14
N SER A 5 -4.42 -16.62 45.87
CA SER A 5 -5.75 -16.10 45.52
C SER A 5 -5.67 -14.77 44.79
N ARG A 6 -4.86 -13.84 45.31
CA ARG A 6 -4.72 -12.45 44.85
C ARG A 6 -3.26 -12.00 44.94
N LEU A 7 -2.49 -12.28 43.90
CA LEU A 7 -1.08 -11.95 43.82
C LEU A 7 -0.89 -10.46 43.53
N ILE A 8 -0.12 -9.79 44.38
CA ILE A 8 0.44 -8.47 44.11
C ILE A 8 1.96 -8.55 43.97
N ARG A 9 2.50 -7.62 43.19
CA ARG A 9 3.92 -7.31 43.13
C ARG A 9 4.09 -5.84 43.49
N PHE A 10 5.08 -5.50 44.30
CA PHE A 10 5.25 -4.14 44.79
C PHE A 10 6.71 -3.83 45.10
N GLU A 11 7.02 -2.55 45.28
CA GLU A 11 8.33 -2.04 45.64
C GLU A 11 8.38 -1.73 47.15
N SER A 12 9.50 -2.05 47.78
CA SER A 12 9.85 -1.69 49.15
C SER A 12 11.35 -1.42 49.21
N GLU A 13 11.78 -0.26 49.71
CA GLU A 13 13.18 0.15 49.81
C GLU A 13 13.97 0.01 48.49
N GLY A 14 13.31 0.19 47.35
CA GLY A 14 13.91 0.07 46.01
C GLY A 14 14.05 -1.36 45.47
N GLU A 15 13.58 -2.37 46.19
CA GLU A 15 13.54 -3.77 45.75
C GLU A 15 12.09 -4.22 45.48
N ALA A 16 11.91 -5.17 44.56
CA ALA A 16 10.60 -5.71 44.22
C ALA A 16 10.29 -6.99 45.02
N PHE A 17 9.07 -7.07 45.54
CA PHE A 17 8.56 -8.19 46.31
C PHE A 17 7.20 -8.68 45.79
N PHE A 18 6.83 -9.90 46.17
CA PHE A 18 5.53 -10.52 45.90
C PHE A 18 4.79 -10.81 47.21
N ALA A 19 3.47 -10.71 47.19
CA ALA A 19 2.61 -11.12 48.31
C ALA A 19 1.26 -11.64 47.80
N ASP A 20 0.62 -12.51 48.58
CA ASP A 20 -0.77 -12.93 48.35
C ASP A 20 -1.70 -12.21 49.33
N LEU A 21 -2.65 -11.44 48.80
CA LEU A 21 -3.68 -10.76 49.59
C LEU A 21 -4.80 -11.70 50.05
N ASN A 22 -4.77 -12.98 49.66
CA ASN A 22 -5.76 -13.98 50.02
C ASN A 22 -7.18 -13.51 49.61
N THR A 23 -8.06 -13.33 50.59
CA THR A 23 -9.45 -12.88 50.39
C THR A 23 -9.60 -11.36 50.30
N THR A 24 -8.56 -10.59 50.66
CA THR A 24 -8.63 -9.13 50.73
C THR A 24 -8.58 -8.50 49.35
N THR A 25 -9.56 -7.65 49.04
CA THR A 25 -9.64 -6.92 47.76
C THR A 25 -8.90 -5.58 47.76
N GLU A 26 -8.59 -5.05 48.94
CA GLU A 26 -7.94 -3.76 49.10
C GLU A 26 -6.41 -3.90 48.97
N ILE A 27 -5.82 -3.02 48.17
CA ILE A 27 -4.37 -2.90 48.05
C ILE A 27 -3.85 -2.20 49.33
N PRO A 28 -2.76 -2.69 49.95
CA PRO A 28 -2.17 -2.04 51.12
C PRO A 28 -1.83 -0.56 50.85
N SER A 29 -1.98 0.29 51.86
CA SER A 29 -1.57 1.69 51.78
C SER A 29 -0.05 1.82 51.91
N ALA A 30 0.55 2.81 51.23
CA ALA A 30 1.97 3.13 51.40
C ALA A 30 2.32 3.31 52.88
N GLY A 31 3.38 2.65 53.35
CA GLY A 31 3.81 2.64 54.75
C GLY A 31 3.24 1.49 55.60
N SER A 32 2.38 0.63 55.06
CA SER A 32 1.88 -0.55 55.78
C SER A 32 2.88 -1.72 55.75
N SER A 33 2.95 -2.48 56.84
CA SER A 33 3.74 -3.72 56.92
C SER A 33 3.00 -4.85 56.22
N ILE A 34 3.71 -5.63 55.41
CA ILE A 34 3.18 -6.80 54.73
C ILE A 34 4.21 -7.93 54.69
N THR A 35 3.73 -9.16 54.92
CA THR A 35 4.52 -10.37 54.70
C THR A 35 4.73 -10.60 53.20
N ALA A 36 5.98 -10.64 52.77
CA ALA A 36 6.34 -10.65 51.36
C ALA A 36 7.49 -11.59 51.04
N TYR A 37 7.69 -11.82 49.75
CA TYR A 37 8.63 -12.78 49.19
C TYR A 37 9.47 -12.11 48.11
N ARG A 38 10.76 -12.43 48.05
CA ARG A 38 11.70 -11.79 47.10
C ARG A 38 11.47 -12.28 45.67
N THR A 39 11.15 -13.55 45.52
CA THR A 39 10.82 -14.14 44.22
C THR A 39 9.42 -14.70 44.20
N TYR A 40 8.89 -14.88 42.99
CA TYR A 40 7.62 -15.59 42.82
C TYR A 40 7.72 -17.03 43.31
N ASP A 41 8.84 -17.73 43.06
CA ASP A 41 9.02 -19.12 43.49
C ASP A 41 9.02 -19.25 45.02
N ASP A 42 9.59 -18.28 45.74
CA ASP A 42 9.56 -18.25 47.22
C ASP A 42 8.13 -18.14 47.76
N LEU A 43 7.31 -17.28 47.15
CA LEU A 43 5.88 -17.17 47.48
C LEU A 43 5.16 -18.51 47.22
N MET A 44 5.40 -19.12 46.06
CA MET A 44 4.75 -20.38 45.66
C MET A 44 5.11 -21.54 46.58
N ASN A 45 6.33 -21.54 47.13
CA ASN A 45 6.80 -22.55 48.08
C ASN A 45 6.62 -22.14 49.54
N THR A 46 6.13 -20.92 49.82
CA THR A 46 6.02 -20.32 51.16
C THR A 46 7.34 -20.33 51.95
N GLN A 47 8.43 -20.00 51.27
CA GLN A 47 9.79 -20.00 51.83
C GLN A 47 10.33 -18.58 51.98
N ASP A 48 11.22 -18.36 52.95
CA ASP A 48 12.00 -17.12 53.11
C ASP A 48 11.16 -15.82 53.12
N SER A 49 9.97 -15.87 53.72
CA SER A 49 9.10 -14.70 53.88
C SER A 49 9.75 -13.63 54.77
N VAL A 50 9.57 -12.37 54.40
CA VAL A 50 10.07 -11.20 55.13
C VAL A 50 8.95 -10.20 55.39
N GLU A 51 9.02 -9.50 56.52
CA GLU A 51 8.15 -8.33 56.77
C GLU A 51 8.80 -7.10 56.15
N VAL A 52 8.09 -6.45 55.24
CA VAL A 52 8.56 -5.26 54.52
C VAL A 52 7.48 -4.19 54.50
N THR A 53 7.88 -2.96 54.20
CA THR A 53 6.95 -1.82 54.11
C THR A 53 6.46 -1.68 52.68
N PHE A 54 5.16 -1.74 52.43
CA PHE A 54 4.61 -1.49 51.10
C PHE A 54 4.83 -0.01 50.71
N GLU A 55 5.44 0.25 49.54
CA GLU A 55 5.64 1.62 49.04
C GLU A 55 4.83 1.88 47.77
N LYS A 56 5.06 1.07 46.73
CA LYS A 56 4.48 1.29 45.39
C LYS A 56 4.04 -0.02 44.75
N ILE A 57 2.83 -0.04 44.19
CA ILE A 57 2.34 -1.18 43.43
C ILE A 57 3.07 -1.32 42.09
N LEU A 58 3.39 -2.55 41.71
CA LEU A 58 3.98 -2.90 40.41
C LEU A 58 3.02 -3.80 39.62
N ALA A 59 3.26 -3.94 38.32
CA ALA A 59 2.51 -4.91 37.51
C ALA A 59 2.66 -6.34 38.10
N PRO A 60 1.55 -7.06 38.37
CA PRO A 60 1.54 -8.32 39.14
C PRO A 60 1.95 -9.52 38.28
N LEU A 61 3.06 -9.41 37.56
CA LEU A 61 3.61 -10.45 36.69
C LEU A 61 4.82 -11.13 37.36
N PRO A 62 4.90 -12.47 37.37
CA PRO A 62 6.10 -13.18 37.83
C PRO A 62 7.35 -12.83 37.03
N ARG A 63 7.19 -12.58 35.72
CA ARG A 63 8.23 -12.08 34.82
C ARG A 63 7.77 -10.82 34.09
N PHE A 64 8.69 -9.88 33.91
CA PHE A 64 8.43 -8.58 33.30
C PHE A 64 9.32 -8.30 32.08
N ASP A 65 10.19 -9.24 31.74
CA ASP A 65 11.13 -9.19 30.62
C ASP A 65 10.59 -9.90 29.36
N LEU A 66 9.36 -10.41 29.43
CA LEU A 66 8.69 -11.11 28.33
C LEU A 66 7.87 -10.13 27.46
N PRO A 67 7.74 -10.39 26.15
CA PRO A 67 6.77 -9.70 25.32
C PRO A 67 5.34 -9.91 25.83
N ILE A 68 4.50 -8.90 25.65
CA ILE A 68 3.07 -8.96 25.97
C ILE A 68 2.33 -9.25 24.67
N TYR A 69 1.45 -10.24 24.66
CA TYR A 69 0.64 -10.54 23.48
C TYR A 69 -0.69 -9.81 23.56
N CYS A 70 -1.25 -9.46 22.40
CA CYS A 70 -2.50 -8.73 22.30
C CYS A 70 -3.37 -9.32 21.20
N VAL A 71 -4.68 -9.21 21.38
CA VAL A 71 -5.67 -9.75 20.46
C VAL A 71 -6.67 -8.68 20.04
N GLY A 72 -6.90 -8.55 18.74
CA GLY A 72 -7.87 -7.59 18.20
C GLY A 72 -9.24 -8.19 17.96
N LEU A 73 -10.24 -7.33 17.77
CA LEU A 73 -11.61 -7.70 17.34
C LEU A 73 -12.24 -8.84 18.16
N SER A 74 -11.94 -8.91 19.45
CA SER A 74 -12.40 -9.98 20.35
C SER A 74 -13.73 -9.68 21.05
N TYR A 75 -14.40 -8.58 20.71
CA TYR A 75 -15.70 -8.18 21.27
C TYR A 75 -16.68 -7.81 20.15
N ARG A 76 -17.91 -8.33 20.23
CA ARG A 76 -18.94 -8.08 19.19
C ARG A 76 -19.36 -6.63 19.14
N SER A 77 -19.51 -5.97 20.29
CA SER A 77 -19.82 -4.55 20.38
C SER A 77 -18.78 -3.70 19.66
N HIS A 78 -17.48 -3.98 19.85
CA HIS A 78 -16.40 -3.22 19.23
C HIS A 78 -16.35 -3.44 17.71
N ALA A 79 -16.52 -4.68 17.24
CA ALA A 79 -16.61 -4.96 15.80
C ALA A 79 -17.76 -4.18 15.14
N LYS A 80 -18.91 -4.10 15.81
CA LYS A 80 -20.06 -3.29 15.37
C LYS A 80 -19.76 -1.80 15.37
N GLU A 81 -19.12 -1.28 16.42
CA GLU A 81 -18.71 0.13 16.54
C GLU A 81 -17.74 0.53 15.42
N ALA A 82 -16.75 -0.32 15.15
CA ALA A 82 -15.75 -0.12 14.10
C ALA A 82 -16.26 -0.42 12.68
N LYS A 83 -17.47 -0.98 12.53
CA LYS A 83 -18.03 -1.48 11.26
C LYS A 83 -17.12 -2.49 10.57
N LEU A 84 -16.53 -3.39 11.37
CA LEU A 84 -15.65 -4.46 10.90
C LEU A 84 -16.33 -5.81 11.09
N ASN A 85 -16.04 -6.74 10.18
CA ASN A 85 -16.48 -8.14 10.33
C ASN A 85 -15.58 -8.84 11.35
N ILE A 86 -16.19 -9.68 12.19
CA ILE A 86 -15.45 -10.52 13.14
C ILE A 86 -14.74 -11.61 12.33
N PRO A 87 -13.40 -11.72 12.39
CA PRO A 87 -12.66 -12.74 11.67
C PRO A 87 -12.89 -14.13 12.28
N VAL A 88 -12.66 -15.18 11.49
CA VAL A 88 -12.74 -16.58 11.98
C VAL A 88 -11.68 -16.87 13.03
N ASN A 89 -10.47 -16.32 12.83
CA ASN A 89 -9.34 -16.44 13.74
C ASN A 89 -8.94 -15.05 14.27
N PRO A 90 -8.49 -14.94 15.52
CA PRO A 90 -8.14 -13.67 16.13
C PRO A 90 -6.88 -13.04 15.48
N PRO A 91 -6.88 -11.73 15.18
CA PRO A 91 -5.65 -11.01 14.84
C PRO A 91 -4.77 -10.86 16.09
N VAL A 92 -3.49 -11.21 15.98
CA VAL A 92 -2.54 -11.24 17.09
C VAL A 92 -1.32 -10.36 16.79
N TRP A 93 -0.84 -9.63 17.79
CA TRP A 93 0.45 -8.93 17.75
C TRP A 93 1.10 -8.96 19.13
N THR A 94 2.34 -8.48 19.21
CA THR A 94 3.08 -8.37 20.48
C THR A 94 3.39 -6.91 20.80
N LYS A 95 3.60 -6.61 22.08
CA LYS A 95 4.27 -5.40 22.57
C LYS A 95 5.59 -5.79 23.23
N PRO A 96 6.65 -4.98 23.10
CA PRO A 96 7.93 -5.25 23.75
C PRO A 96 7.79 -5.14 25.28
N PRO A 97 8.71 -5.74 26.06
CA PRO A 97 8.70 -5.63 27.53
C PRO A 97 8.67 -4.18 28.04
N ALA A 98 9.30 -3.25 27.31
CA ALA A 98 9.31 -1.81 27.64
C ALA A 98 7.91 -1.16 27.62
N ALA A 99 6.93 -1.78 26.95
CA ALA A 99 5.54 -1.31 26.99
C ALA A 99 4.88 -1.51 28.36
N LEU A 100 5.41 -2.39 29.24
CA LEU A 100 4.80 -2.67 30.54
C LEU A 100 4.83 -1.43 31.46
N ALA A 101 3.65 -1.05 31.95
CA ALA A 101 3.50 -0.05 33.01
C ALA A 101 2.76 -0.66 34.22
N SER A 102 3.06 -0.13 35.40
CA SER A 102 2.41 -0.53 36.64
C SER A 102 1.15 0.28 36.90
N ALA A 103 0.29 -0.21 37.80
CA ALA A 103 -0.80 0.62 38.32
C ALA A 103 -0.25 1.84 39.06
N GLU A 104 -0.95 2.97 38.97
CA GLU A 104 -0.57 4.29 39.51
C GLU A 104 0.72 4.90 38.92
N GLU A 105 1.32 4.27 37.90
CA GLU A 105 2.46 4.86 37.18
C GLU A 105 1.97 5.93 36.19
N ASP A 106 2.58 7.12 36.23
CA ASP A 106 2.37 8.15 35.20
C ASP A 106 2.94 7.64 33.86
N ILE A 107 2.14 7.71 32.79
CA ILE A 107 2.50 7.26 31.46
C ILE A 107 2.93 8.47 30.64
N GLU A 108 4.24 8.58 30.43
CA GLU A 108 4.80 9.62 29.58
C GLU A 108 4.62 9.25 28.10
N MET A 109 3.76 10.01 27.43
CA MET A 109 3.55 9.87 26.00
C MET A 109 4.71 10.52 25.25
N SER A 110 5.30 9.81 24.29
CA SER A 110 6.31 10.42 23.42
C SER A 110 5.74 11.65 22.68
N ARG A 111 6.61 12.59 22.30
CA ARG A 111 6.24 13.75 21.48
C ARG A 111 5.46 13.36 20.23
N TYR A 112 5.84 12.23 19.62
CA TYR A 112 5.16 11.73 18.44
C TYR A 112 3.76 11.24 18.77
N CYS A 113 3.55 10.52 19.87
CA CYS A 113 2.21 10.05 20.22
C CYS A 113 1.28 11.17 20.70
N ALA A 114 1.78 12.09 21.54
CA ALA A 114 0.99 13.17 22.12
C ALA A 114 0.29 14.04 21.07
N SER A 115 0.91 14.21 19.89
CA SER A 115 0.34 14.96 18.76
C SER A 115 -0.55 14.14 17.82
N ASN A 116 -0.68 12.83 18.04
CA ASN A 116 -1.17 11.87 17.04
C ASN A 116 -2.22 10.90 17.58
N PHE A 117 -3.21 11.46 18.27
CA PHE A 117 -4.44 10.75 18.65
C PHE A 117 -4.19 9.54 19.60
N PRO A 118 -3.64 9.78 20.81
CA PRO A 118 -3.53 8.74 21.83
C PRO A 118 -4.91 8.29 22.31
N ASP A 119 -5.11 7.00 22.50
CA ASP A 119 -6.42 6.39 22.79
C ASP A 119 -6.30 5.28 23.85
N TRP A 120 -7.42 4.95 24.48
CA TRP A 120 -7.54 3.92 25.52
C TRP A 120 -8.32 2.70 25.04
N GLU A 121 -8.01 1.54 25.58
CA GLU A 121 -8.70 0.27 25.32
C GLU A 121 -8.63 -0.57 26.60
N GLY A 122 -9.69 -0.56 27.41
CA GLY A 122 -9.73 -1.37 28.63
C GLY A 122 -9.94 -2.84 28.31
N GLU A 123 -9.09 -3.72 28.84
CA GLU A 123 -9.07 -5.14 28.49
C GLU A 123 -8.93 -6.06 29.71
N LEU A 124 -9.48 -7.27 29.57
CA LEU A 124 -9.10 -8.40 30.42
C LEU A 124 -7.73 -8.92 29.97
N VAL A 125 -6.86 -9.24 30.93
CA VAL A 125 -5.55 -9.84 30.70
C VAL A 125 -5.49 -11.18 31.41
N PHE A 126 -4.95 -12.20 30.75
CA PHE A 126 -4.58 -13.45 31.41
C PHE A 126 -3.07 -13.65 31.36
N VAL A 127 -2.54 -14.42 32.31
CA VAL A 127 -1.10 -14.75 32.40
C VAL A 127 -0.92 -16.25 32.26
N THR A 128 0.06 -16.72 31.50
CA THR A 128 0.35 -18.17 31.38
C THR A 128 1.06 -18.70 32.62
N SER A 129 0.76 -19.92 33.03
CA SER A 129 1.37 -20.59 34.20
C SER A 129 2.56 -21.47 33.85
N ARG A 130 2.66 -21.90 32.60
CA ARG A 130 3.72 -22.76 32.07
C ARG A 130 3.92 -22.48 30.59
N GLU A 131 5.01 -23.01 30.06
CA GLU A 131 5.26 -23.01 28.62
C GLU A 131 4.16 -23.80 27.88
N CYS A 132 3.67 -23.22 26.79
CA CYS A 132 2.58 -23.76 25.97
C CYS A 132 3.00 -23.85 24.51
N ARG A 133 2.84 -25.01 23.88
CA ARG A 133 3.08 -25.22 22.45
C ARG A 133 2.14 -26.29 21.93
N ASP A 134 1.48 -26.02 20.81
CA ASP A 134 0.59 -26.95 20.11
C ASP A 134 -0.49 -27.57 21.03
N ILE A 135 -1.01 -26.76 21.98
CA ILE A 135 -2.00 -27.23 22.97
C ILE A 135 -3.44 -27.05 22.50
N SER A 136 -4.30 -27.98 22.89
CA SER A 136 -5.75 -27.89 22.69
C SER A 136 -6.41 -26.82 23.58
N VAL A 137 -7.65 -26.45 23.27
CA VAL A 137 -8.43 -25.48 24.07
C VAL A 137 -8.65 -26.00 25.50
N ASP A 138 -8.93 -27.29 25.67
CA ASP A 138 -9.15 -27.89 26.99
C ASP A 138 -7.87 -27.87 27.84
N GLU A 139 -6.71 -28.14 27.23
CA GLU A 139 -5.42 -28.01 27.90
C GLU A 139 -5.10 -26.56 28.24
N ALA A 140 -5.44 -25.62 27.36
CA ALA A 140 -5.15 -24.20 27.52
C ALA A 140 -5.79 -23.58 28.76
N GLU A 141 -7.00 -24.02 29.16
CA GLU A 141 -7.65 -23.53 30.38
C GLU A 141 -6.80 -23.81 31.63
N SER A 142 -6.22 -25.00 31.72
CA SER A 142 -5.32 -25.37 32.83
C SER A 142 -4.03 -24.54 32.85
N CYS A 143 -3.61 -24.03 31.69
CA CYS A 143 -2.40 -23.25 31.50
C CYS A 143 -2.53 -21.78 31.92
N ILE A 144 -3.71 -21.27 32.27
CA ILE A 144 -3.90 -19.86 32.67
C ILE A 144 -3.60 -19.67 34.14
N LEU A 145 -2.51 -18.98 34.49
CA LEU A 145 -2.09 -18.68 35.86
C LEU A 145 -3.13 -17.87 36.64
N GLY A 146 -3.72 -16.86 35.99
CA GLY A 146 -4.67 -15.94 36.59
C GLY A 146 -5.07 -14.82 35.63
N TYR A 147 -5.92 -13.93 36.13
CA TYR A 147 -6.50 -12.80 35.41
C TYR A 147 -6.19 -11.47 36.10
N THR A 148 -5.98 -10.42 35.32
CA THR A 148 -5.75 -9.04 35.79
C THR A 148 -6.37 -8.06 34.80
N VAL A 149 -6.38 -6.77 35.13
CA VAL A 149 -6.83 -5.70 34.24
C VAL A 149 -5.66 -5.20 33.38
N GLY A 150 -5.95 -4.79 32.15
CA GLY A 150 -5.01 -4.12 31.25
C GLY A 150 -5.64 -2.93 30.53
N ASN A 151 -4.78 -2.05 30.03
CA ASN A 151 -5.17 -0.95 29.14
C ASN A 151 -4.29 -0.98 27.88
N ASP A 152 -4.83 -1.38 26.74
CA ASP A 152 -4.09 -1.42 25.47
C ASP A 152 -4.04 -0.02 24.84
N LEU A 153 -3.09 0.80 25.30
CA LEU A 153 -2.92 2.15 24.75
C LEU A 153 -2.48 2.11 23.28
N SER A 154 -3.05 3.04 22.51
CA SER A 154 -2.86 3.13 21.06
C SER A 154 -2.54 4.55 20.62
N CYS A 155 -1.59 4.70 19.69
CA CYS A 155 -1.42 5.91 18.90
C CYS A 155 -2.14 5.76 17.56
N ARG A 156 -3.39 6.23 17.47
CA ARG A 156 -4.30 5.87 16.38
C ARG A 156 -3.86 6.35 15.00
N PHE A 157 -3.10 7.44 14.93
CA PHE A 157 -2.51 7.89 13.68
C PHE A 157 -1.65 6.81 13.03
N PHE A 158 -0.79 6.14 13.82
CA PHE A 158 0.11 5.11 13.32
C PHE A 158 -0.56 3.77 13.06
N GLN A 159 -1.83 3.56 13.41
CA GLN A 159 -2.58 2.36 12.99
C GLN A 159 -3.12 2.48 11.57
N LEU A 160 -3.19 3.70 11.01
CA LEU A 160 -3.74 3.92 9.68
C LEU A 160 -2.85 3.27 8.61
N PRO A 161 -3.43 2.59 7.59
CA PRO A 161 -2.67 2.00 6.49
C PRO A 161 -1.69 2.96 5.82
N ALA A 162 -2.09 4.23 5.66
CA ALA A 162 -1.26 5.26 5.08
C ALA A 162 -0.02 5.65 5.94
N GLN A 163 -0.03 5.35 7.24
CA GLN A 163 1.04 5.76 8.17
C GLN A 163 1.97 4.61 8.55
N ASN A 164 1.44 3.38 8.65
CA ASN A 164 2.25 2.23 9.05
C ASN A 164 1.73 0.90 8.46
N GLY A 165 1.27 0.91 7.22
CA GLY A 165 0.88 -0.31 6.50
C GLY A 165 -0.26 -1.11 7.14
N GLY A 166 -1.02 -0.52 8.08
CA GLY A 166 -2.15 -1.14 8.76
C GLY A 166 -1.72 -2.11 9.87
N GLN A 167 -0.46 -2.06 10.31
CA GLN A 167 0.07 -2.96 11.33
C GLN A 167 -0.18 -2.43 12.74
N PHE A 168 -0.60 -3.31 13.65
CA PHE A 168 -0.94 -2.96 15.04
C PHE A 168 0.29 -2.73 15.93
N PHE A 169 1.37 -3.48 15.70
CA PHE A 169 2.58 -3.49 16.52
C PHE A 169 3.07 -2.08 16.86
N TYR A 170 3.54 -1.33 15.87
CA TYR A 170 4.22 -0.05 16.11
C TYR A 170 3.36 0.96 16.85
N ALA A 171 2.07 1.03 16.51
CA ALA A 171 1.15 1.99 17.11
C ALA A 171 0.75 1.66 18.55
N LYS A 172 1.06 0.45 19.02
CA LYS A 172 0.71 -0.09 20.34
C LYS A 172 1.93 -0.44 21.18
N ALA A 173 3.13 -0.43 20.60
CA ALA A 173 4.37 -0.92 21.18
C ALA A 173 5.27 0.16 21.80
N PHE A 174 4.76 1.38 22.03
CA PHE A 174 5.54 2.42 22.70
C PHE A 174 5.77 2.09 24.18
N ASP A 175 6.80 2.68 24.76
CA ASP A 175 7.11 2.52 26.18
C ASP A 175 5.88 2.86 27.02
N LYS A 176 5.59 2.02 28.02
CA LYS A 176 4.45 2.16 28.94
C LYS A 176 3.04 2.05 28.31
N PHE A 177 2.90 1.53 27.08
CA PHE A 177 1.59 1.36 26.40
C PHE A 177 0.80 0.10 26.80
N ALA A 178 1.30 -0.70 27.73
CA ALA A 178 0.59 -1.84 28.31
C ALA A 178 0.59 -1.75 29.83
N PRO A 179 -0.15 -0.80 30.44
CA PRO A 179 -0.42 -0.84 31.85
C PRO A 179 -1.19 -2.11 32.20
N ILE A 180 -0.70 -2.86 33.19
CA ILE A 180 -1.28 -4.12 33.65
C ILE A 180 -1.28 -4.13 35.18
N GLY A 181 -2.41 -4.51 35.77
CA GLY A 181 -2.55 -4.64 37.21
C GLY A 181 -3.98 -4.35 37.68
N PRO A 182 -4.18 -3.99 38.95
CA PRO A 182 -3.17 -3.94 40.03
C PRO A 182 -2.87 -5.31 40.66
N VAL A 183 -3.74 -6.32 40.47
CA VAL A 183 -3.64 -7.63 41.12
C VAL A 183 -3.89 -8.75 40.11
N LEU A 184 -3.13 -9.85 40.22
CA LEU A 184 -3.36 -11.07 39.47
C LEU A 184 -4.19 -12.03 40.33
N VAL A 185 -5.40 -12.35 39.87
CA VAL A 185 -6.38 -13.17 40.60
C VAL A 185 -6.40 -14.58 40.03
N SER A 186 -6.48 -15.59 40.90
CA SER A 186 -6.52 -16.98 40.47
C SER A 186 -7.78 -17.30 39.65
N PRO A 187 -7.71 -18.27 38.71
CA PRO A 187 -8.86 -18.66 37.90
C PRO A 187 -10.04 -19.16 38.74
N GLU A 188 -9.75 -19.89 39.82
CA GLU A 188 -10.77 -20.41 40.75
C GLU A 188 -11.58 -19.26 41.39
N LEU A 189 -10.90 -18.21 41.85
CA LEU A 189 -11.56 -17.05 42.45
C LEU A 189 -12.26 -16.17 41.39
N PHE A 190 -11.63 -15.94 40.25
CA PHE A 190 -12.23 -15.14 39.17
C PHE A 190 -13.50 -15.78 38.59
N ASN A 191 -13.48 -17.11 38.35
CA ASN A 191 -14.63 -17.84 37.79
C ASN A 191 -15.76 -18.06 38.81
N SER A 192 -15.51 -17.85 40.10
CA SER A 192 -16.55 -17.96 41.14
C SER A 192 -17.53 -16.78 41.18
N GLY A 193 -17.21 -15.67 40.50
CA GLY A 193 -18.09 -14.50 40.41
C GLY A 193 -19.23 -14.72 39.41
N GLU A 194 -20.46 -14.37 39.80
CA GLU A 194 -21.65 -14.54 38.94
C GLU A 194 -21.66 -13.56 37.74
N LYS A 195 -20.95 -12.43 37.84
CA LYS A 195 -20.84 -11.40 36.80
C LYS A 195 -19.45 -10.80 36.79
N THR A 196 -18.97 -10.49 35.59
CA THR A 196 -17.69 -9.81 35.37
C THR A 196 -17.91 -8.63 34.44
N GLU A 197 -18.19 -7.46 35.01
CA GLU A 197 -18.30 -6.20 34.29
C GLU A 197 -16.92 -5.56 34.10
N LEU A 198 -16.67 -5.03 32.91
CA LEU A 198 -15.50 -4.22 32.57
C LEU A 198 -15.96 -2.77 32.38
N THR A 199 -15.41 -1.86 33.17
CA THR A 199 -15.68 -0.42 33.08
C THR A 199 -14.39 0.37 32.87
N THR A 200 -14.32 1.11 31.76
CA THR A 200 -13.24 2.08 31.51
C THR A 200 -13.76 3.49 31.71
N ARG A 201 -13.05 4.30 32.50
CA ARG A 201 -13.33 5.71 32.77
C ARG A 201 -12.15 6.57 32.31
N VAL A 202 -12.46 7.73 31.73
CA VAL A 202 -11.47 8.78 31.43
C VAL A 202 -11.89 10.05 32.15
N ASN A 203 -11.10 10.47 33.13
CA ASN A 203 -11.42 11.55 34.07
C ASN A 203 -12.79 11.33 34.76
N GLY A 204 -13.00 10.11 35.30
CA GLY A 204 -14.24 9.71 35.96
C GLY A 204 -15.45 9.51 35.05
N LYS A 205 -15.35 9.80 33.74
CA LYS A 205 -16.44 9.57 32.78
C LYS A 205 -16.35 8.17 32.20
N VAL A 206 -17.40 7.38 32.35
CA VAL A 206 -17.50 6.04 31.76
C VAL A 206 -17.47 6.14 30.23
N MET A 207 -16.49 5.47 29.63
CA MET A 207 -16.29 5.37 28.18
C MET A 207 -16.69 3.98 27.67
N GLN A 208 -16.40 2.93 28.45
CA GLN A 208 -16.71 1.54 28.14
C GLN A 208 -17.40 0.91 29.36
N ASN A 209 -18.45 0.13 29.13
CA ASN A 209 -19.14 -0.64 30.17
C ASN A 209 -19.76 -1.88 29.52
N ILE A 210 -19.31 -3.07 29.88
CA ILE A 210 -19.83 -4.33 29.34
C ILE A 210 -19.67 -5.48 30.32
N GLU A 211 -20.57 -6.45 30.25
CA GLU A 211 -20.36 -7.77 30.87
C GLU A 211 -19.53 -8.64 29.93
N ILE A 212 -18.30 -8.97 30.31
CA ILE A 212 -17.27 -9.57 29.43
C ILE A 212 -17.77 -10.86 28.77
N GLN A 213 -18.40 -11.74 29.55
CA GLN A 213 -18.84 -13.06 29.06
C GLN A 213 -19.92 -12.98 27.97
N LYS A 214 -20.71 -11.90 27.93
CA LYS A 214 -21.81 -11.73 26.96
C LYS A 214 -21.36 -11.20 25.62
N ASP A 215 -20.24 -10.48 25.57
CA ASP A 215 -19.83 -9.75 24.37
C ASP A 215 -18.55 -10.32 23.71
N ARG A 216 -17.72 -11.03 24.48
CA ARG A 216 -16.46 -11.60 24.00
C ARG A 216 -16.67 -12.70 22.95
N VAL A 217 -15.87 -12.65 21.89
CA VAL A 217 -15.90 -13.59 20.74
C VAL A 217 -15.05 -14.82 21.03
N PHE A 218 -13.82 -14.63 21.51
CA PHE A 218 -12.86 -15.70 21.77
C PHE A 218 -12.56 -15.83 23.27
N SER A 219 -12.62 -17.03 23.83
CA SER A 219 -12.21 -17.28 25.22
C SER A 219 -10.69 -17.19 25.39
N PRO A 220 -10.15 -16.99 26.61
CA PRO A 220 -8.71 -16.92 26.86
C PRO A 220 -8.04 -18.25 26.50
N ALA A 221 -8.73 -19.37 26.73
CA ALA A 221 -8.29 -20.70 26.33
C ALA A 221 -8.24 -20.86 24.80
N GLN A 222 -9.24 -20.34 24.07
CA GLN A 222 -9.22 -20.33 22.59
C GLN A 222 -8.08 -19.47 22.04
N VAL A 223 -7.85 -18.30 22.63
CA VAL A 223 -6.74 -17.41 22.28
C VAL A 223 -5.40 -18.11 22.51
N LEU A 224 -5.20 -18.70 23.69
CA LEU A 224 -3.94 -19.36 24.03
C LEU A 224 -3.68 -20.60 23.16
N SER A 225 -4.70 -21.42 22.90
CA SER A 225 -4.59 -22.57 22.00
C SER A 225 -4.19 -22.12 20.59
N PHE A 226 -4.87 -21.10 20.04
CA PHE A 226 -4.53 -20.52 18.74
C PHE A 226 -3.11 -19.98 18.69
N MET A 227 -2.71 -19.18 19.69
CA MET A 227 -1.35 -18.63 19.79
C MET A 227 -0.27 -19.70 19.87
N SER A 228 -0.58 -20.86 20.45
CA SER A 228 0.38 -21.95 20.64
C SER A 228 0.66 -22.78 19.38
N GLN A 229 -0.14 -22.63 18.32
CA GLN A 229 0.00 -23.41 17.09
C GLN A 229 1.33 -23.08 16.40
N SER A 230 2.22 -24.07 16.37
CA SER A 230 3.60 -23.98 15.88
C SER A 230 4.49 -22.94 16.59
N THR A 231 4.02 -22.35 17.70
CA THR A 231 4.70 -21.27 18.43
C THR A 231 4.75 -21.59 19.91
N THR A 232 5.95 -21.55 20.49
CA THR A 232 6.12 -21.72 21.95
C THR A 232 5.77 -20.41 22.65
N ILE A 233 4.76 -20.42 23.52
CA ILE A 233 4.40 -19.32 24.41
C ILE A 233 5.06 -19.56 25.77
N PRO A 234 5.99 -18.69 26.22
CA PRO A 234 6.69 -18.87 27.50
C PRO A 234 5.74 -18.86 28.71
N ALA A 235 6.18 -19.47 29.82
CA ALA A 235 5.53 -19.31 31.11
C ALA A 235 5.54 -17.84 31.56
N TYR A 236 4.49 -17.42 32.29
CA TYR A 236 4.32 -16.06 32.82
C TYR A 236 4.11 -14.96 31.77
N THR A 237 3.76 -15.34 30.54
CA THR A 237 3.43 -14.42 29.46
C THR A 237 2.07 -13.78 29.71
N ALA A 238 2.00 -12.45 29.66
CA ALA A 238 0.74 -11.70 29.74
C ALA A 238 0.10 -11.56 28.35
N VAL A 239 -1.22 -11.73 28.29
CA VAL A 239 -2.00 -11.66 27.05
C VAL A 239 -3.23 -10.77 27.25
N MET A 240 -3.31 -9.66 26.51
CA MET A 240 -4.44 -8.74 26.49
C MET A 240 -5.48 -9.23 25.46
N THR A 241 -6.73 -9.42 25.89
CA THR A 241 -7.73 -10.18 25.12
C THR A 241 -8.65 -9.35 24.23
N GLY A 242 -8.32 -8.09 23.98
CA GLY A 242 -9.14 -7.16 23.22
C GLY A 242 -10.09 -6.33 24.08
N THR A 243 -10.71 -5.35 23.42
CA THR A 243 -11.50 -4.30 24.06
C THR A 243 -12.96 -4.26 23.55
N PRO A 244 -13.95 -3.90 24.38
CA PRO A 244 -15.33 -3.64 23.95
C PRO A 244 -15.50 -2.25 23.30
N ALA A 245 -16.71 -1.97 22.83
CA ALA A 245 -17.07 -0.64 22.29
C ALA A 245 -16.87 0.48 23.32
N GLY A 246 -16.75 1.72 22.83
CA GLY A 246 -16.42 2.90 23.63
C GLY A 246 -14.97 3.35 23.49
N VAL A 247 -14.34 2.94 22.39
CA VAL A 247 -12.99 3.31 22.01
C VAL A 247 -13.00 4.71 21.38
N GLY A 248 -12.13 5.61 21.86
CA GLY A 248 -12.18 7.04 21.54
C GLY A 248 -12.14 7.37 20.04
N ALA A 249 -11.40 6.58 19.25
CA ALA A 249 -11.29 6.72 17.81
C ALA A 249 -12.61 6.48 17.03
N PHE A 250 -13.53 5.71 17.59
CA PHE A 250 -14.80 5.33 16.96
C PHE A 250 -16.01 6.05 17.54
N MET A 251 -15.82 6.83 18.61
CA MET A 251 -16.86 7.69 19.16
C MET A 251 -17.27 8.81 18.19
N THR A 252 -18.51 9.26 18.32
CA THR A 252 -19.01 10.47 17.65
C THR A 252 -19.49 11.49 18.69
N PRO A 253 -18.76 12.61 18.90
CA PRO A 253 -17.49 12.97 18.28
C PRO A 253 -16.31 12.12 18.80
N LYS A 254 -15.26 11.99 17.98
CA LYS A 254 -14.03 11.30 18.37
C LYS A 254 -13.39 11.96 19.59
N LYS A 255 -12.82 11.16 20.48
CA LYS A 255 -12.16 11.62 21.70
C LYS A 255 -10.81 10.92 21.84
N PHE A 256 -9.79 11.66 22.25
CA PHE A 256 -8.42 11.18 22.44
C PHE A 256 -7.90 11.69 23.78
N LEU A 257 -6.93 10.97 24.34
CA LEU A 257 -6.28 11.31 25.60
C LEU A 257 -5.54 12.65 25.47
N ARG A 258 -5.50 13.39 26.57
CA ARG A 258 -4.80 14.67 26.70
C ARG A 258 -3.83 14.64 27.86
N HIS A 259 -2.98 15.66 27.92
CA HIS A 259 -2.12 15.87 29.05
C HIS A 259 -2.94 15.95 30.35
N ASN A 260 -2.50 15.21 31.38
CA ASN A 260 -3.15 15.04 32.67
C ASN A 260 -4.50 14.30 32.67
N ASP A 261 -4.91 13.68 31.55
CA ASP A 261 -6.04 12.76 31.60
C ASP A 261 -5.68 11.54 32.47
N VAL A 262 -6.65 11.09 33.26
CA VAL A 262 -6.55 9.87 34.07
C VAL A 262 -7.43 8.81 33.45
N VAL A 263 -6.86 7.64 33.16
CA VAL A 263 -7.58 6.47 32.66
C VAL A 263 -7.69 5.45 33.78
N GLU A 264 -8.90 4.97 34.03
CA GLU A 264 -9.22 3.95 35.03
C GLU A 264 -9.93 2.79 34.34
N VAL A 265 -9.36 1.59 34.38
CA VAL A 265 -10.00 0.37 33.91
C VAL A 265 -10.29 -0.49 35.14
N GLU A 266 -11.53 -0.89 35.31
CA GLU A 266 -11.99 -1.72 36.43
C GLU A 266 -12.67 -2.95 35.89
N ILE A 267 -12.32 -4.10 36.47
CA ILE A 267 -13.02 -5.36 36.23
C ILE A 267 -13.41 -5.92 37.60
N ASP A 268 -14.67 -6.35 37.72
CA ASP A 268 -15.20 -6.90 38.97
C ASP A 268 -14.27 -7.98 39.55
N GLY A 269 -13.89 -7.80 40.80
CA GLY A 269 -13.01 -8.72 41.51
C GLY A 269 -11.52 -8.63 41.13
N LEU A 270 -11.12 -7.88 40.11
CA LEU A 270 -9.72 -7.64 39.71
C LEU A 270 -9.18 -6.26 40.13
N GLY A 271 -10.03 -5.38 40.65
CA GLY A 271 -9.66 -4.05 41.11
C GLY A 271 -9.58 -3.00 40.00
N VAL A 272 -8.98 -1.86 40.30
CA VAL A 272 -8.90 -0.70 39.40
C VAL A 272 -7.46 -0.47 38.96
N LEU A 273 -7.21 -0.57 37.65
CA LEU A 273 -5.98 -0.13 37.01
C LEU A 273 -6.11 1.35 36.66
N ARG A 274 -5.30 2.19 37.29
CA ARG A 274 -5.35 3.64 37.13
C ARG A 274 -4.01 4.19 36.69
N ASN A 275 -4.00 5.01 35.64
CA ASN A 275 -2.79 5.68 35.16
C ASN A 275 -3.10 7.11 34.69
N LYS A 276 -2.19 8.03 34.99
CA LYS A 276 -2.26 9.42 34.51
C LYS A 276 -1.37 9.59 33.29
N ILE A 277 -1.88 10.26 32.27
CA ILE A 277 -1.18 10.51 31.01
C ILE A 277 -0.42 11.83 31.09
N THR A 278 0.89 11.81 30.83
CA THR A 278 1.74 13.01 30.80
C THR A 278 2.30 13.21 29.39
N PHE A 279 2.38 14.46 28.95
CA PHE A 279 2.88 14.87 27.63
C PHE A 279 4.12 15.73 27.87
N PRO A 280 5.09 15.75 26.95
CA PRO A 280 6.25 16.62 27.05
C PRO A 280 5.86 18.10 26.99
N ASP A 281 6.58 18.95 27.71
CA ASP A 281 6.32 20.39 27.81
C ASP A 281 6.09 21.05 26.43
N GLY A 282 4.98 21.80 26.33
CA GLY A 282 4.63 22.58 25.14
C GLY A 282 3.75 21.89 24.10
N GLN A 283 3.39 20.61 24.27
CA GLN A 283 2.57 19.87 23.30
C GLN A 283 1.06 20.14 23.40
N ASP A 284 0.53 20.46 24.59
CA ASP A 284 -0.88 20.86 24.74
C ASP A 284 -1.20 22.17 23.99
N SER A 285 -0.17 22.96 23.68
CA SER A 285 -0.28 24.26 23.00
C SER A 285 -0.42 24.17 21.47
N GLN A 286 -0.23 22.99 20.86
CA GLN A 286 -0.36 22.81 19.41
C GLN A 286 -1.78 22.43 18.98
N LEU A 287 -2.63 21.96 19.90
CA LEU A 287 -4.06 21.81 19.67
C LEU A 287 -4.78 23.16 19.88
N ARG A 288 -4.79 23.95 18.80
CA ARG A 288 -5.50 25.23 18.55
C ARG A 288 -4.81 26.52 19.02
N LYS A 289 -4.14 27.20 18.09
CA LYS A 289 -4.11 28.68 18.08
C LYS A 289 -5.52 29.21 17.75
N VAL A 290 -6.41 29.27 18.74
CA VAL A 290 -7.69 29.98 18.60
C VAL A 290 -7.42 31.49 18.67
N LYS A 291 -7.86 32.25 17.66
CA LYS A 291 -7.82 33.72 17.70
C LYS A 291 -8.71 34.23 18.85
N CYS A 292 -8.10 34.92 19.82
CA CYS A 292 -8.84 35.65 20.86
C CYS A 292 -9.72 36.73 20.21
N ASN A 293 -11.02 36.77 20.55
CA ASN A 293 -11.96 37.76 20.01
C ASN A 293 -11.87 39.14 20.71
N GLN A 294 -10.97 39.30 21.69
CA GLN A 294 -10.65 40.54 22.41
C GLN A 294 -11.84 41.25 23.08
N GLN A 295 -13.00 40.59 23.24
CA GLN A 295 -14.11 41.13 24.01
C GLN A 295 -13.67 41.25 25.48
N ARG A 296 -13.89 42.44 26.07
CA ARG A 296 -13.58 42.74 27.47
C ARG A 296 -14.90 42.86 28.25
N PRO A 297 -14.96 42.42 29.52
CA PRO A 297 -13.84 42.03 30.39
C PRO A 297 -13.36 40.58 30.21
N THR A 298 -14.13 39.74 29.52
CA THR A 298 -13.82 38.30 29.37
C THR A 298 -14.08 37.89 27.92
N CYS A 299 -13.11 37.25 27.27
CA CYS A 299 -13.36 36.68 25.94
C CYS A 299 -14.28 35.46 26.07
N SER A 300 -15.03 35.14 25.00
CA SER A 300 -16.00 34.03 25.01
C SER A 300 -15.39 32.69 25.43
N ARG A 301 -14.11 32.47 25.15
CA ARG A 301 -13.38 31.26 25.54
C ARG A 301 -12.98 31.21 27.01
N CYS A 302 -12.55 32.34 27.60
CA CYS A 302 -12.31 32.44 29.03
C CYS A 302 -13.61 32.26 29.83
N GLN A 303 -14.73 32.71 29.25
CA GLN A 303 -16.07 32.51 29.81
C GLN A 303 -16.51 31.04 29.74
N GLU A 304 -16.30 30.35 28.62
CA GLU A 304 -16.56 28.91 28.50
C GLU A 304 -15.66 28.05 29.39
N ALA A 305 -14.41 28.47 29.60
CA ALA A 305 -13.44 27.74 30.41
C ALA A 305 -13.51 28.05 31.91
N GLY A 306 -14.31 29.05 32.34
CA GLY A 306 -14.42 29.45 33.74
C GLY A 306 -13.15 30.12 34.32
N ILE A 307 -12.32 30.76 33.49
CA ILE A 307 -11.03 31.34 33.88
C ILE A 307 -11.03 32.86 33.68
N ALA A 308 -10.41 33.62 34.59
CA ALA A 308 -10.30 35.08 34.49
C ALA A 308 -9.39 35.52 33.32
N CYS A 309 -9.88 36.44 32.49
CA CYS A 309 -9.17 36.90 31.30
C CYS A 309 -8.19 38.04 31.63
N VAL A 310 -6.88 37.83 31.42
CA VAL A 310 -5.83 38.82 31.72
C VAL A 310 -5.32 39.47 30.43
N TYR A 311 -5.35 40.80 30.34
CA TYR A 311 -4.86 41.56 29.18
C TYR A 311 -3.59 42.33 29.50
N SER A 312 -2.61 42.28 28.59
CA SER A 312 -1.40 43.11 28.66
C SER A 312 -1.73 44.61 28.54
N SER A 313 -1.23 45.43 29.48
CA SER A 313 -1.37 46.88 29.49
C SER A 313 -0.43 47.62 28.52
N LYS A 314 0.53 46.93 27.89
CA LYS A 314 1.47 47.53 26.94
C LYS A 314 0.92 47.47 25.51
N ARG A 315 0.54 48.63 24.94
CA ARG A 315 0.22 48.80 23.51
C ARG A 315 1.46 48.48 22.66
N ARG A 316 1.42 47.44 21.82
CA ARG A 316 2.43 47.24 20.76
C ARG A 316 2.23 48.29 19.66
N LYS A 317 3.31 48.94 19.22
CA LYS A 317 3.28 49.96 18.14
C LYS A 317 2.77 49.33 16.82
N PRO A 318 1.98 50.05 16.01
CA PRO A 318 1.57 49.56 14.70
C PRO A 318 2.78 49.36 13.79
N GLY A 319 2.80 48.26 13.03
CA GLY A 319 3.79 48.02 11.98
C GLY A 319 3.65 49.04 10.83
N PRO A 320 4.68 49.17 9.98
CA PRO A 320 4.69 50.19 8.92
C PRO A 320 3.60 49.93 7.88
N PRO A 321 3.08 50.98 7.21
CA PRO A 321 2.03 50.84 6.20
C PRO A 321 2.51 50.00 5.00
N LYS A 322 1.60 49.20 4.43
CA LYS A 322 1.85 48.41 3.22
C LYS A 322 2.25 49.35 2.07
N GLY A 323 3.46 49.17 1.52
CA GLY A 323 3.92 49.85 0.31
C GLY A 323 5.38 50.33 0.29
N VAL A 324 6.11 50.32 1.42
CA VAL A 324 7.48 50.86 1.44
C VAL A 324 8.52 49.73 1.27
N ARG A 325 9.02 49.53 0.04
CA ARG A 325 10.21 48.70 -0.24
C ARG A 325 11.48 49.46 0.18
N ARG A 326 12.27 48.88 1.09
CA ARG A 326 13.64 49.32 1.38
C ARG A 326 14.54 48.96 0.18
N LYS A 327 15.18 49.96 -0.45
CA LYS A 327 16.27 49.75 -1.42
C LYS A 327 17.44 49.05 -0.71
N ARG A 328 17.82 47.86 -1.15
CA ARG A 328 19.03 47.17 -0.70
C ARG A 328 20.17 47.50 -1.69
N ARG A 329 21.31 47.97 -1.16
CA ARG A 329 22.53 48.29 -1.91
C ARG A 329 23.04 47.05 -2.66
N SER A 330 23.47 47.25 -3.89
CA SER A 330 24.24 46.28 -4.69
C SER A 330 25.69 46.17 -4.16
N PRO A 331 26.29 44.97 -4.10
CA PRO A 331 27.74 44.83 -3.91
C PRO A 331 28.46 45.09 -5.24
N GLN A 332 29.52 45.89 -5.18
CA GLN A 332 30.45 46.14 -6.27
C GLN A 332 31.31 44.91 -6.55
N THR A 333 31.55 44.67 -7.83
CA THR A 333 32.51 43.73 -8.41
C THR A 333 33.95 44.24 -8.27
N GLY A 334 34.87 43.36 -7.84
CA GLY A 334 36.33 43.53 -7.89
C GLY A 334 37.03 42.16 -7.78
N PRO A 335 38.23 41.97 -8.36
CA PRO A 335 38.70 40.67 -8.86
C PRO A 335 39.63 39.89 -7.91
N ASP A 336 39.68 38.58 -8.18
CA ASP A 336 40.70 37.56 -7.86
C ASP A 336 41.08 37.28 -6.39
N MET A 337 40.91 36.00 -6.01
CA MET A 337 41.94 35.10 -5.45
C MET A 337 41.27 33.75 -5.11
N LEU A 338 41.48 32.74 -5.94
CA LEU A 338 41.12 31.34 -5.68
C LEU A 338 42.21 30.69 -4.80
N PRO A 339 41.87 29.86 -3.79
CA PRO A 339 42.82 28.90 -3.23
C PRO A 339 42.69 27.53 -3.92
N ASP A 340 43.85 26.88 -4.04
CA ASP A 340 44.14 25.62 -4.73
C ASP A 340 43.40 24.40 -4.14
N PRO A 341 42.84 23.46 -4.95
CA PRO A 341 42.00 22.35 -4.48
C PRO A 341 42.74 21.23 -3.72
N THR A 342 44.03 21.37 -3.46
CA THR A 342 44.88 20.26 -2.97
C THR A 342 45.07 20.25 -1.45
N GLN A 343 44.56 21.25 -0.72
CA GLN A 343 44.74 21.34 0.74
C GLN A 343 43.58 20.79 1.58
N LEU A 344 42.36 20.67 1.04
CA LEU A 344 41.21 20.21 1.83
C LEU A 344 41.11 18.68 1.95
N MET A 345 41.85 17.93 1.13
CA MET A 345 41.79 16.46 1.09
C MET A 345 42.75 15.79 2.09
N ASN A 346 43.68 16.54 2.69
CA ASN A 346 44.72 15.99 3.57
C ASN A 346 44.47 16.17 5.07
N GLU A 347 43.43 16.90 5.49
CA GLU A 347 43.12 17.11 6.92
C GLU A 347 42.04 16.17 7.49
N LEU A 348 41.44 15.29 6.68
CA LEU A 348 40.34 14.41 7.12
C LEU A 348 40.68 12.92 7.20
N ASN A 349 41.92 12.50 6.90
CA ASN A 349 42.31 11.08 6.81
C ASN A 349 43.36 10.63 7.85
N SER A 350 43.61 11.40 8.91
CA SER A 350 44.51 10.99 10.00
C SER A 350 43.86 11.24 11.36
N GLU A 351 43.88 10.22 12.22
CA GLU A 351 43.22 10.08 13.54
C GLU A 351 41.79 9.50 13.42
N ILE A 352 41.44 8.27 13.79
CA ILE A 352 41.89 7.38 14.87
C ILE A 352 41.52 5.92 14.49
N PHE A 353 42.51 5.05 14.28
CA PHE A 353 42.61 3.66 14.80
C PHE A 353 44.01 3.13 14.38
N PRO A 354 44.89 2.70 15.31
CA PRO A 354 46.28 2.42 14.99
C PRO A 354 46.49 1.03 14.38
N ASN A 355 47.44 0.98 13.44
CA ASN A 355 48.04 -0.20 12.81
C ASN A 355 48.56 -1.23 13.81
N GLN A 356 48.44 -2.52 13.47
CA GLN A 356 49.52 -3.49 13.63
C GLN A 356 49.60 -4.41 12.41
N ASP A 357 50.62 -4.09 11.60
CA ASP A 357 51.55 -4.94 10.84
C ASP A 357 51.11 -6.31 10.30
N ILE A 358 51.13 -6.36 8.96
CA ILE A 358 51.20 -7.56 8.14
C ILE A 358 52.66 -8.00 8.11
N ASP A 359 52.92 -9.25 8.47
CA ASP A 359 54.13 -9.95 8.02
C ASP A 359 53.73 -11.14 7.15
N SER A 360 54.24 -11.12 5.93
CA SER A 360 54.02 -12.11 4.89
C SER A 360 55.07 -13.21 5.00
N THR A 361 54.63 -14.45 5.22
CA THR A 361 55.42 -15.63 4.81
C THR A 361 54.52 -16.71 4.24
N SER A 362 54.81 -17.05 2.99
CA SER A 362 54.28 -18.17 2.24
C SER A 362 54.79 -19.51 2.80
N THR A 363 53.87 -20.45 3.06
CA THR A 363 54.18 -21.89 3.00
C THR A 363 52.96 -22.68 2.56
N ASN A 364 53.11 -23.39 1.43
CA ASN A 364 52.31 -24.53 1.00
C ASN A 364 52.14 -25.55 2.13
N ILE A 365 50.94 -26.09 2.33
CA ILE A 365 50.73 -27.51 2.71
C ILE A 365 49.43 -28.01 2.06
N ASP A 366 49.56 -29.13 1.35
CA ASP A 366 48.56 -29.95 0.67
C ASP A 366 47.59 -30.69 1.61
N PHE A 367 46.44 -31.07 1.03
CA PHE A 367 45.61 -32.27 1.23
C PHE A 367 45.72 -33.11 2.51
N LEU A 368 44.56 -33.38 3.12
CA LEU A 368 44.08 -34.66 3.70
C LEU A 368 42.56 -34.46 3.98
N SER A 369 41.62 -34.89 3.13
CA SER A 369 41.02 -36.23 2.97
C SER A 369 40.62 -36.97 4.26
N ASP A 370 39.34 -37.37 4.28
CA ASP A 370 38.72 -38.50 4.98
C ASP A 370 38.41 -38.45 6.49
N SER A 371 37.11 -38.34 6.79
CA SER A 371 36.29 -39.40 7.40
C SER A 371 34.82 -38.92 7.38
N GLY A 372 33.81 -39.63 6.89
CA GLY A 372 33.66 -41.04 6.59
C GLY A 372 32.46 -41.60 7.39
N PHE A 373 31.39 -41.97 6.66
CA PHE A 373 30.24 -42.84 7.01
C PHE A 373 28.95 -42.24 7.63
N PRO A 374 27.77 -42.87 7.37
CA PRO A 374 27.30 -43.61 6.18
C PRO A 374 25.93 -43.15 5.64
N GLY A 375 25.61 -43.56 4.41
CA GLY A 375 24.32 -43.37 3.78
C GLY A 375 23.36 -44.58 3.84
N ALA A 376 22.27 -44.40 3.10
CA ALA A 376 21.38 -45.37 2.46
C ALA A 376 20.39 -46.21 3.30
N GLU A 377 19.11 -46.00 2.95
CA GLU A 377 18.05 -46.99 2.74
C GLU A 377 17.50 -47.83 3.91
N ALA A 378 16.24 -47.52 4.25
CA ALA A 378 15.18 -48.52 4.48
C ALA A 378 13.95 -48.06 3.69
N PHE A 379 13.72 -48.60 2.49
CA PHE A 379 12.81 -49.72 2.18
C PHE A 379 11.32 -49.45 2.49
N LEU A 380 10.61 -49.05 1.42
CA LEU A 380 9.30 -49.50 0.96
C LEU A 380 8.29 -50.07 1.98
N GLY A 381 7.11 -49.44 2.02
CA GLY A 381 5.87 -50.11 2.42
C GLY A 381 4.73 -49.13 2.69
N LEU A 382 3.87 -48.91 1.68
CA LEU A 382 2.43 -49.22 1.71
C LEU A 382 1.65 -48.42 0.63
N ASP A 383 1.45 -49.14 -0.48
CA ASP A 383 0.25 -49.25 -1.34
C ASP A 383 -0.53 -48.02 -1.84
N PHE A 384 -0.34 -47.78 -3.15
CA PHE A 384 -1.40 -47.36 -4.05
C PHE A 384 -2.31 -48.56 -4.38
N SER A 385 -3.59 -48.51 -4.00
CA SER A 385 -4.68 -49.06 -4.81
C SER A 385 -6.05 -48.60 -4.30
N ASN A 386 -6.95 -48.39 -5.27
CA ASN A 386 -8.40 -48.17 -5.17
C ASN A 386 -8.88 -46.71 -5.29
N THR A 387 -9.03 -46.29 -6.54
CA THR A 387 -10.32 -45.71 -6.97
C THR A 387 -11.44 -46.72 -6.71
N PRO A 388 -12.61 -46.25 -6.27
CA PRO A 388 -13.74 -46.32 -7.18
C PRO A 388 -14.59 -45.04 -7.24
N SER A 389 -15.14 -44.87 -8.42
CA SER A 389 -16.24 -44.00 -8.81
C SER A 389 -17.48 -44.08 -7.91
N THR A 390 -18.32 -43.05 -8.05
CA THR A 390 -19.73 -42.91 -7.65
C THR A 390 -20.03 -42.53 -6.20
N GLY A 391 -20.57 -41.32 -6.06
CA GLY A 391 -21.12 -40.77 -4.81
C GLY A 391 -21.88 -39.49 -5.11
N ALA A 392 -23.02 -39.62 -5.78
CA ALA A 392 -24.01 -38.55 -5.86
C ALA A 392 -24.54 -38.26 -4.44
N SER A 393 -24.40 -37.03 -3.98
CA SER A 393 -25.16 -36.52 -2.83
C SER A 393 -25.90 -35.27 -3.26
N GLN A 394 -27.21 -35.45 -3.44
CA GLN A 394 -28.20 -34.41 -3.60
C GLN A 394 -28.17 -33.45 -2.40
N ILE A 395 -28.03 -32.16 -2.67
CA ILE A 395 -28.59 -31.09 -1.83
C ILE A 395 -29.44 -30.22 -2.74
N GLN A 396 -30.70 -30.04 -2.35
CA GLN A 396 -31.75 -29.41 -3.16
C GLN A 396 -31.60 -27.88 -3.25
N ASN A 397 -31.63 -27.41 -4.51
CA ASN A 397 -32.12 -26.16 -5.07
C ASN A 397 -32.36 -24.91 -4.19
N THR A 398 -31.61 -23.85 -4.52
CA THR A 398 -32.17 -22.51 -4.82
C THR A 398 -31.45 -21.92 -6.05
N SER A 399 -32.21 -21.79 -7.15
CA SER A 399 -31.99 -21.00 -8.39
C SER A 399 -30.60 -20.41 -8.69
N GLY A 400 -29.90 -21.07 -9.62
CA GLY A 400 -28.69 -20.60 -10.32
C GLY A 400 -27.95 -21.81 -10.88
N THR A 401 -28.05 -22.09 -12.18
CA THR A 401 -27.41 -23.26 -12.81
C THR A 401 -25.90 -23.16 -12.64
N THR A 402 -25.33 -23.92 -11.70
CA THR A 402 -23.90 -23.87 -11.40
C THR A 402 -23.17 -24.72 -12.44
N ILE A 403 -22.80 -24.08 -13.56
CA ILE A 403 -21.99 -24.70 -14.61
C ILE A 403 -20.60 -24.99 -14.05
N GLY A 404 -20.09 -26.22 -14.22
CA GLY A 404 -18.75 -26.60 -13.79
C GLY A 404 -17.66 -25.86 -14.56
N LEU A 405 -16.48 -25.65 -13.95
CA LEU A 405 -15.32 -25.01 -14.59
C LEU A 405 -14.89 -25.64 -15.92
N TYR A 406 -15.34 -26.86 -16.23
CA TYR A 406 -14.99 -27.62 -17.45
C TYR A 406 -16.15 -27.79 -18.44
N GLU A 407 -17.33 -27.21 -18.18
CA GLU A 407 -18.54 -27.40 -18.99
C GLU A 407 -19.14 -26.07 -19.47
N LEU A 408 -18.32 -25.14 -19.94
CA LEU A 408 -18.83 -23.95 -20.62
C LEU A 408 -19.72 -24.39 -21.82
N PRO A 409 -20.94 -23.86 -21.97
CA PRO A 409 -21.94 -24.37 -22.91
C PRO A 409 -21.71 -23.84 -24.35
N PHE A 410 -20.44 -23.76 -24.79
CA PHE A 410 -20.09 -23.29 -26.12
C PHE A 410 -19.83 -24.48 -27.05
N SER A 411 -20.37 -24.39 -28.26
CA SER A 411 -19.98 -25.29 -29.33
C SER A 411 -18.51 -25.05 -29.74
N PRO A 412 -17.82 -26.04 -30.33
CA PRO A 412 -16.44 -25.86 -30.79
C PRO A 412 -16.25 -24.70 -31.79
N ALA A 413 -17.30 -24.37 -32.55
CA ALA A 413 -17.29 -23.24 -33.48
C ALA A 413 -17.37 -21.89 -32.76
N GLU A 414 -18.23 -21.77 -31.74
CA GLU A 414 -18.35 -20.56 -30.91
C GLU A 414 -17.08 -20.33 -30.08
N GLU A 415 -16.48 -21.39 -29.55
CA GLU A 415 -15.20 -21.31 -28.84
C GLU A 415 -14.11 -20.77 -29.77
N LEU A 416 -13.99 -21.29 -30.99
CA LEU A 416 -13.01 -20.83 -31.96
C LEU A 416 -13.26 -19.38 -32.40
N ASP A 417 -14.51 -18.95 -32.53
CA ASP A 417 -14.86 -17.56 -32.84
C ASP A 417 -14.42 -16.61 -31.71
N LEU A 418 -14.70 -16.98 -30.45
CA LEU A 418 -14.25 -16.21 -29.27
C LEU A 418 -12.73 -16.15 -29.16
N LEU A 419 -12.01 -17.23 -29.46
CA LEU A 419 -10.54 -17.22 -29.51
C LEU A 419 -10.01 -16.29 -30.61
N ASN A 420 -10.65 -16.27 -31.78
CA ASN A 420 -10.28 -15.31 -32.83
C ASN A 420 -10.55 -13.87 -32.39
N ASN A 421 -11.68 -13.63 -31.73
CA ASN A 421 -12.02 -12.33 -31.15
C ASN A 421 -11.01 -11.90 -30.08
N PHE A 422 -10.50 -12.81 -29.25
CA PHE A 422 -9.40 -12.53 -28.32
C PHE A 422 -8.15 -11.99 -29.04
N PHE A 423 -7.70 -12.69 -30.09
CA PHE A 423 -6.52 -12.28 -30.85
C PHE A 423 -6.72 -11.01 -31.65
N ALA A 424 -7.96 -10.71 -32.04
CA ALA A 424 -8.30 -9.47 -32.73
C ALA A 424 -8.38 -8.28 -31.77
N TYR A 425 -8.98 -8.49 -30.58
CA TYR A 425 -9.47 -7.39 -29.75
C TYR A 425 -8.77 -7.22 -28.41
N PHE A 426 -8.04 -8.19 -27.87
CA PHE A 426 -7.41 -8.07 -26.54
C PHE A 426 -5.91 -8.36 -26.59
N HIS A 427 -5.52 -9.41 -27.30
CA HIS A 427 -4.13 -9.83 -27.40
C HIS A 427 -3.15 -8.74 -27.88
N PRO A 428 -3.49 -7.84 -28.83
CA PRO A 428 -2.56 -6.80 -29.27
C PRO A 428 -2.09 -5.88 -28.12
N SER A 429 -2.90 -5.72 -27.06
CA SER A 429 -2.54 -4.94 -25.88
C SER A 429 -1.51 -5.62 -24.96
N GLY A 430 -1.38 -6.95 -25.04
CA GLY A 430 -0.55 -7.74 -24.12
C GLY A 430 0.51 -8.62 -24.78
N PHE A 431 0.43 -8.86 -26.09
CA PHE A 431 1.41 -9.64 -26.88
C PHE A 431 1.90 -10.96 -26.23
N LEU A 432 1.08 -11.58 -25.36
CA LEU A 432 1.41 -12.74 -24.51
C LEU A 432 1.68 -14.04 -25.28
N PHE A 433 1.06 -14.15 -26.45
CA PHE A 433 1.07 -15.35 -27.29
C PHE A 433 1.62 -15.07 -28.69
N GLN A 434 2.25 -16.07 -29.30
CA GLN A 434 2.39 -16.10 -30.76
C GLN A 434 1.15 -16.75 -31.38
N LYS A 435 0.36 -15.98 -32.13
CA LYS A 435 -0.95 -16.39 -32.68
C LYS A 435 -0.92 -17.75 -33.40
N ASN A 436 0.01 -17.94 -34.33
CA ASN A 436 0.08 -19.18 -35.13
C ASN A 436 0.39 -20.41 -34.26
N LYS A 437 1.28 -20.25 -33.26
CA LYS A 437 1.66 -21.33 -32.34
C LYS A 437 0.51 -21.67 -31.40
N PHE A 438 -0.18 -20.65 -30.88
CA PHE A 438 -1.35 -20.84 -30.03
C PHE A 438 -2.43 -21.69 -30.71
N PHE A 439 -2.82 -21.35 -31.94
CA PHE A 439 -3.85 -22.12 -32.66
C PHE A 439 -3.40 -23.55 -32.99
N ALA A 440 -2.12 -23.77 -33.30
CA ALA A 440 -1.59 -25.12 -33.46
C ALA A 440 -1.73 -25.94 -32.17
N GLN A 441 -1.28 -25.39 -31.03
CA GLN A 441 -1.39 -26.04 -29.72
C GLN A 441 -2.84 -26.27 -29.28
N TYR A 442 -3.74 -25.34 -29.62
CA TYR A 442 -5.18 -25.47 -29.39
C TYR A 442 -5.78 -26.65 -30.17
N HIS A 443 -5.48 -26.75 -31.48
CA HIS A 443 -5.98 -27.84 -32.32
C HIS A 443 -5.41 -29.20 -31.92
N ASP A 444 -4.17 -29.23 -31.42
CA ASP A 444 -3.52 -30.44 -30.91
C ASP A 444 -3.96 -30.81 -29.47
N GLY A 445 -4.77 -29.97 -28.82
CA GLY A 445 -5.29 -30.22 -27.46
C GLY A 445 -4.22 -30.12 -26.36
N LEU A 446 -3.15 -29.35 -26.60
CA LEU A 446 -1.98 -29.23 -25.72
C LEU A 446 -2.10 -28.12 -24.66
N LEU A 447 -3.10 -27.23 -24.81
CA LEU A 447 -3.30 -26.10 -23.90
C LEU A 447 -4.14 -26.49 -22.68
N ASP A 448 -3.78 -25.95 -21.51
CA ASP A 448 -4.57 -26.12 -20.29
C ASP A 448 -5.98 -25.54 -20.45
N ARG A 449 -6.99 -26.29 -20.00
CA ARG A 449 -8.39 -25.88 -20.13
C ARG A 449 -8.72 -24.66 -19.27
N GLY A 450 -8.05 -24.48 -18.13
CA GLY A 450 -8.17 -23.29 -17.29
C GLY A 450 -7.74 -22.03 -18.03
N LEU A 451 -6.63 -22.08 -18.78
CA LEU A 451 -6.17 -20.98 -19.62
C LEU A 451 -7.19 -20.64 -20.72
N ILE A 452 -7.69 -21.65 -21.45
CA ILE A 452 -8.70 -21.44 -22.50
C ILE A 452 -9.95 -20.78 -21.92
N ASN A 453 -10.47 -21.30 -20.81
CA ASN A 453 -11.66 -20.74 -20.17
C ASN A 453 -11.44 -19.31 -19.69
N THR A 454 -10.25 -18.98 -19.17
CA THR A 454 -9.89 -17.61 -18.83
C THR A 454 -9.89 -16.70 -20.05
N ILE A 455 -9.34 -17.15 -21.19
CA ILE A 455 -9.40 -16.39 -22.45
C ILE A 455 -10.86 -16.11 -22.85
N LEU A 456 -11.70 -17.14 -22.88
CA LEU A 456 -13.11 -17.01 -23.28
C LEU A 456 -13.88 -16.05 -22.37
N VAL A 457 -13.76 -16.19 -21.04
CA VAL A 457 -14.48 -15.36 -20.07
C VAL A 457 -14.01 -13.91 -20.14
N VAL A 458 -12.71 -13.66 -20.22
CA VAL A 458 -12.15 -12.30 -20.36
C VAL A 458 -12.62 -11.66 -21.67
N THR A 459 -12.62 -12.40 -22.78
CA THR A 459 -13.12 -11.89 -24.07
C THR A 459 -14.60 -11.57 -24.02
N LEU A 460 -15.44 -12.42 -23.42
CA LEU A 460 -16.88 -12.17 -23.26
C LEU A 460 -17.15 -10.94 -22.39
N LEU A 461 -16.45 -10.80 -21.27
CA LEU A 461 -16.60 -9.65 -20.38
C LEU A 461 -16.12 -8.34 -21.03
N THR A 462 -15.11 -8.40 -21.90
CA THR A 462 -14.56 -7.24 -22.60
C THR A 462 -15.45 -6.80 -23.77
N LEU A 463 -15.96 -7.74 -24.56
CA LEU A 463 -16.78 -7.45 -25.74
C LEU A 463 -18.27 -7.26 -25.44
N ARG A 464 -18.74 -7.72 -24.27
CA ARG A 464 -20.15 -7.68 -23.81
C ARG A 464 -21.18 -7.99 -24.93
N PRO A 465 -21.09 -9.13 -25.63
CA PRO A 465 -22.07 -9.47 -26.65
C PRO A 465 -23.46 -9.70 -26.01
N ARG A 466 -24.43 -8.84 -26.33
CA ARG A 466 -25.80 -8.82 -25.75
C ARG A 466 -26.68 -10.05 -26.07
N ALA A 467 -26.17 -11.11 -26.70
CA ALA A 467 -27.01 -12.13 -27.32
C ALA A 467 -26.80 -13.57 -26.84
N THR A 468 -25.71 -13.90 -26.12
CA THR A 468 -25.33 -15.31 -25.85
C THR A 468 -25.07 -15.65 -24.37
N THR A 469 -25.15 -14.70 -23.44
CA THR A 469 -24.67 -14.90 -22.06
C THR A 469 -25.68 -14.59 -20.95
N ASP A 470 -26.94 -14.28 -21.26
CA ASP A 470 -27.95 -13.88 -20.25
C ASP A 470 -28.23 -14.95 -19.17
N HIS A 471 -27.81 -16.21 -19.41
CA HIS A 471 -27.98 -17.32 -18.47
C HIS A 471 -26.70 -17.69 -17.70
N ILE A 472 -25.55 -17.07 -18.00
CA ILE A 472 -24.25 -17.41 -17.41
C ILE A 472 -23.77 -16.26 -16.53
N ASN A 473 -23.57 -16.52 -15.23
CA ASN A 473 -22.91 -15.57 -14.34
C ASN A 473 -21.39 -15.58 -14.59
N LEU A 474 -20.95 -14.74 -15.53
CA LEU A 474 -19.53 -14.64 -15.94
C LEU A 474 -18.62 -14.14 -14.80
N GLU A 475 -19.12 -13.31 -13.90
CA GLU A 475 -18.35 -12.80 -12.75
C GLU A 475 -18.05 -13.89 -11.72
N ASP A 476 -19.04 -14.73 -11.40
CA ASP A 476 -18.85 -15.91 -10.55
C ASP A 476 -17.89 -16.93 -11.18
N LEU A 477 -17.96 -17.12 -12.50
CA LEU A 477 -16.99 -17.97 -13.21
C LEU A 477 -15.58 -17.39 -13.17
N LEU A 478 -15.43 -16.07 -13.33
CA LEU A 478 -14.15 -15.39 -13.22
C LEU A 478 -13.56 -15.54 -11.81
N ASP A 479 -14.36 -15.41 -10.76
CA ASP A 479 -13.91 -15.63 -9.37
C ASP A 479 -13.47 -17.08 -9.12
N ARG A 480 -14.17 -18.07 -9.68
CA ARG A 480 -13.74 -19.48 -9.62
C ARG A 480 -12.43 -19.71 -10.36
N LEU A 481 -12.24 -19.12 -11.53
CA LEU A 481 -10.97 -19.18 -12.28
C LEU A 481 -9.83 -18.51 -11.50
N ARG A 482 -10.08 -17.37 -10.85
CA ARG A 482 -9.10 -16.70 -9.97
C ARG A 482 -8.68 -17.61 -8.81
N ASN A 483 -9.63 -18.23 -8.13
CA ASN A 483 -9.36 -19.12 -7.00
C ASN A 483 -8.61 -20.39 -7.46
N SER A 484 -9.00 -20.97 -8.59
CA SER A 484 -8.31 -22.14 -9.17
C SER A 484 -6.87 -21.81 -9.54
N CYS A 485 -6.63 -20.68 -10.20
CA CYS A 485 -5.28 -20.24 -10.58
C CYS A 485 -4.43 -19.95 -9.35
N SER A 486 -4.98 -19.26 -8.34
CA SER A 486 -4.28 -18.99 -7.07
C SER A 486 -3.91 -20.27 -6.34
N HIS A 487 -4.84 -21.23 -6.25
CA HIS A 487 -4.59 -22.53 -5.65
C HIS A 487 -3.52 -23.33 -6.41
N ALA A 488 -3.53 -23.31 -7.74
CA ALA A 488 -2.49 -23.94 -8.56
C ALA A 488 -1.11 -23.32 -8.29
N ILE A 489 -1.04 -22.00 -8.09
CA ILE A 489 0.20 -21.30 -7.75
C ILE A 489 0.70 -21.68 -6.35
N GLU A 490 -0.20 -21.78 -5.36
CA GLU A 490 0.15 -22.09 -3.96
C GLU A 490 0.54 -23.56 -3.75
N THR A 491 -0.11 -24.49 -4.45
CA THR A 491 0.14 -25.94 -4.32
C THR A 491 1.35 -26.42 -5.11
N SER A 492 1.80 -25.67 -6.11
CA SER A 492 2.96 -26.03 -6.93
C SER A 492 4.25 -25.92 -6.10
N SER A 493 4.82 -27.07 -5.74
CA SER A 493 6.00 -27.20 -4.86
C SER A 493 7.32 -26.70 -5.47
N GLY A 494 7.32 -26.10 -6.67
CA GLY A 494 8.52 -25.48 -7.24
C GLY A 494 8.40 -24.92 -8.66
N PHE A 495 7.57 -25.50 -9.54
CA PHE A 495 7.53 -25.14 -10.97
C PHE A 495 6.10 -24.85 -11.43
N LEU A 496 5.89 -23.67 -12.01
CA LEU A 496 4.65 -23.30 -12.68
C LEU A 496 4.81 -23.54 -14.18
N THR A 497 3.77 -24.09 -14.81
CA THR A 497 3.74 -24.24 -16.26
C THR A 497 3.56 -22.89 -16.95
N LEU A 498 3.94 -22.82 -18.23
CA LEU A 498 3.76 -21.62 -19.06
C LEU A 498 2.29 -21.15 -19.09
N ASP A 499 1.36 -22.10 -19.15
CA ASP A 499 -0.07 -21.81 -19.23
C ASP A 499 -0.63 -21.22 -17.93
N ILE A 500 -0.18 -21.68 -16.76
CA ILE A 500 -0.57 -21.07 -15.47
C ILE A 500 -0.05 -19.64 -15.37
N PHE A 501 1.19 -19.39 -15.80
CA PHE A 501 1.74 -18.03 -15.84
C PHE A 501 0.93 -17.11 -16.77
N ARG A 502 0.57 -17.59 -17.96
CA ARG A 502 -0.27 -16.85 -18.90
C ARG A 502 -1.65 -16.57 -18.33
N GLN A 503 -2.25 -17.55 -17.68
CA GLN A 503 -3.54 -17.40 -17.02
C GLN A 503 -3.46 -16.33 -15.93
N SER A 504 -2.43 -16.37 -15.08
CA SER A 504 -2.18 -15.38 -14.04
C SER A 504 -1.95 -13.97 -14.60
N CYS A 505 -1.16 -13.85 -15.67
CA CYS A 505 -0.94 -12.60 -16.42
C CYS A 505 -2.25 -12.01 -16.92
N MET A 506 -3.09 -12.81 -17.57
CA MET A 506 -4.37 -12.36 -18.12
C MET A 506 -5.35 -11.90 -17.04
N LEU A 507 -5.52 -12.68 -15.97
CA LEU A 507 -6.40 -12.32 -14.85
C LEU A 507 -5.92 -11.04 -14.17
N THR A 508 -4.61 -10.89 -13.96
CA THR A 508 -4.03 -9.71 -13.32
C THR A 508 -4.21 -8.47 -14.19
N PHE A 509 -3.97 -8.58 -15.50
CA PHE A 509 -4.18 -7.48 -16.45
C PHE A 509 -5.65 -7.06 -16.54
N PHE A 510 -6.57 -8.02 -16.56
CA PHE A 510 -8.00 -7.73 -16.55
C PHE A 510 -8.42 -7.04 -15.25
N ASP A 511 -7.98 -7.54 -14.10
CA ASP A 511 -8.28 -6.96 -12.78
C ASP A 511 -7.76 -5.53 -12.65
N PHE A 512 -6.56 -5.26 -13.18
CA PHE A 512 -5.94 -3.95 -13.15
C PHE A 512 -6.76 -2.90 -13.90
N HIS A 513 -7.29 -3.22 -15.08
CA HIS A 513 -8.04 -2.28 -15.90
C HIS A 513 -9.53 -2.20 -15.56
N GLN A 514 -10.14 -3.29 -15.12
CA GLN A 514 -11.58 -3.32 -14.80
C GLN A 514 -11.89 -2.91 -13.37
N ARG A 515 -10.94 -3.03 -12.43
CA ARG A 515 -11.10 -2.61 -11.03
C ARG A 515 -9.78 -2.00 -10.53
N PRO A 516 -9.40 -0.81 -11.06
CA PRO A 516 -8.17 -0.15 -10.65
C PRO A 516 -8.24 0.18 -9.15
N GLY A 517 -7.20 -0.19 -8.41
CA GLY A 517 -7.10 0.06 -6.98
C GLY A 517 -5.94 -0.68 -6.31
N LEU A 518 -5.85 -0.57 -4.99
CA LEU A 518 -4.73 -1.16 -4.23
C LEU A 518 -4.63 -2.68 -4.41
N GLN A 519 -5.76 -3.38 -4.52
CA GLN A 519 -5.79 -4.84 -4.66
C GLN A 519 -5.19 -5.32 -5.99
N SER A 520 -5.57 -4.70 -7.11
CA SER A 520 -5.02 -5.05 -8.42
C SER A 520 -3.55 -4.68 -8.54
N TRP A 521 -3.12 -3.55 -7.97
CA TRP A 521 -1.70 -3.20 -7.85
C TRP A 521 -0.90 -4.25 -7.05
N MET A 522 -1.43 -4.76 -5.93
CA MET A 522 -0.78 -5.82 -5.15
C MET A 522 -0.67 -7.14 -5.92
N LYS A 523 -1.68 -7.49 -6.73
CA LYS A 523 -1.66 -8.66 -7.62
C LYS A 523 -0.57 -8.57 -8.68
N VAL A 524 -0.38 -7.40 -9.30
CA VAL A 524 0.76 -7.15 -10.20
C VAL A 524 2.08 -7.40 -9.46
N GLY A 525 2.20 -6.92 -8.22
CA GLY A 525 3.39 -7.17 -7.41
C GLY A 525 3.64 -8.64 -7.06
N GLN A 526 2.58 -9.42 -6.83
CA GLN A 526 2.69 -10.87 -6.63
C GLN A 526 3.17 -11.56 -7.91
N LEU A 527 2.55 -11.26 -9.06
CA LEU A 527 2.93 -11.79 -10.37
C LEU A 527 4.41 -11.51 -10.69
N THR A 528 4.88 -10.28 -10.45
CA THR A 528 6.29 -9.91 -10.64
C THR A 528 7.23 -10.72 -9.76
N ARG A 529 6.88 -10.94 -8.47
CA ARG A 529 7.70 -11.77 -7.58
C ARG A 529 7.72 -13.24 -7.98
N HIS A 530 6.61 -13.77 -8.49
CA HIS A 530 6.59 -15.10 -9.08
C HIS A 530 7.53 -15.18 -10.28
N ALA A 531 7.49 -14.22 -11.21
CA ALA A 531 8.42 -14.18 -12.35
C ALA A 531 9.89 -14.19 -11.92
N TYR A 532 10.25 -13.40 -10.90
CA TYR A 532 11.59 -13.39 -10.32
C TYR A 532 11.98 -14.74 -9.68
N ARG A 533 11.06 -15.35 -8.92
CA ARG A 533 11.30 -16.67 -8.30
C ARG A 533 11.61 -17.75 -9.34
N HIS A 534 11.02 -17.65 -10.52
CA HIS A 534 11.29 -18.56 -11.64
C HIS A 534 12.47 -18.13 -12.53
N GLY A 535 13.15 -17.03 -12.21
CA GLY A 535 14.30 -16.53 -12.97
C GLY A 535 13.95 -16.00 -14.36
N LEU A 536 12.70 -15.57 -14.59
CA LEU A 536 12.27 -15.06 -15.91
C LEU A 536 12.97 -13.76 -16.32
N ASN A 537 13.57 -13.05 -15.37
CA ASN A 537 14.44 -11.90 -15.62
C ASN A 537 15.81 -12.30 -16.20
N GLN A 538 16.20 -13.57 -16.16
CA GLN A 538 17.49 -14.08 -16.63
C GLN A 538 17.31 -15.30 -17.56
N ILE A 539 16.35 -15.24 -18.49
CA ILE A 539 16.03 -16.37 -19.38
C ILE A 539 17.25 -16.82 -20.21
N GLU A 540 18.19 -15.92 -20.49
CA GLU A 540 19.41 -16.27 -21.23
C GLU A 540 20.46 -16.99 -20.38
N ASN A 541 20.25 -17.14 -19.07
CA ASN A 541 21.12 -17.89 -18.17
C ASN A 541 20.45 -19.23 -17.76
N PRO A 542 20.90 -20.37 -18.31
CA PRO A 542 20.31 -21.67 -18.01
C PRO A 542 20.41 -22.09 -16.54
N ASP A 543 21.41 -21.62 -15.82
CA ASP A 543 21.67 -22.04 -14.43
C ASP A 543 20.72 -21.36 -13.44
N THR A 544 20.22 -20.16 -13.76
CA THR A 544 19.38 -19.36 -12.87
C THR A 544 17.90 -19.39 -13.23
N CYS A 545 17.55 -19.76 -14.45
CA CYS A 545 16.17 -19.78 -14.92
C CYS A 545 15.53 -21.17 -14.75
N ALA A 546 14.43 -21.24 -13.99
CA ALA A 546 13.74 -22.49 -13.68
C ALA A 546 13.15 -23.20 -14.92
N ILE A 547 13.00 -22.49 -16.05
CA ILE A 547 12.43 -23.04 -17.29
C ILE A 547 13.29 -24.17 -17.88
N TYR A 548 14.59 -24.20 -17.62
CA TYR A 548 15.48 -25.22 -18.18
C TYR A 548 15.46 -26.54 -17.40
N GLN A 549 14.72 -26.59 -16.29
CA GLN A 549 14.51 -27.81 -15.52
C GLN A 549 13.40 -28.69 -16.13
N PHE A 550 12.64 -28.17 -17.11
CA PHE A 550 11.70 -28.95 -17.89
C PHE A 550 12.44 -29.83 -18.91
N PRO A 551 12.26 -31.16 -18.90
CA PRO A 551 12.88 -32.03 -19.89
C PRO A 551 12.35 -31.68 -21.28
N HIS A 552 13.27 -31.36 -22.21
CA HIS A 552 13.00 -31.05 -23.63
C HIS A 552 12.36 -29.68 -23.96
N ILE A 553 12.77 -28.59 -23.28
CA ILE A 553 12.36 -27.23 -23.68
C ILE A 553 12.90 -26.85 -25.08
N LEU A 554 12.03 -26.47 -26.00
CA LEU A 554 12.41 -26.03 -27.35
C LEU A 554 12.70 -24.52 -27.37
N HIS A 555 13.49 -24.06 -28.34
CA HIS A 555 13.76 -22.62 -28.53
C HIS A 555 12.47 -21.80 -28.72
N GLU A 556 11.47 -22.38 -29.38
CA GLU A 556 10.17 -21.73 -29.55
C GLU A 556 9.42 -21.56 -28.22
N ASP A 557 9.68 -22.40 -27.21
CA ASP A 557 9.07 -22.28 -25.89
C ASP A 557 9.76 -21.19 -25.07
N ILE A 558 11.07 -21.05 -25.23
CA ILE A 558 11.86 -19.95 -24.62
C ILE A 558 11.33 -18.60 -25.10
N GLU A 559 11.03 -18.46 -26.39
CA GLU A 559 10.47 -17.22 -26.95
C GLU A 559 9.12 -16.86 -26.33
N GLU A 560 8.25 -17.85 -26.10
CA GLU A 560 6.97 -17.63 -25.43
C GLU A 560 7.15 -17.22 -23.96
N TRP A 561 8.17 -17.73 -23.26
CA TRP A 561 8.54 -17.26 -21.92
C TRP A 561 9.09 -15.83 -21.93
N ARG A 562 9.84 -15.41 -22.97
CA ARG A 562 10.28 -14.00 -23.12
C ARG A 562 9.10 -13.07 -23.26
N ARG A 563 8.06 -13.45 -24.02
CA ARG A 563 6.82 -12.65 -24.15
C ARG A 563 6.14 -12.47 -22.80
N VAL A 564 6.05 -13.53 -21.99
CA VAL A 564 5.51 -13.45 -20.61
C VAL A 564 6.32 -12.49 -19.75
N TRP A 565 7.65 -12.58 -19.78
CA TRP A 565 8.52 -11.65 -19.03
C TRP A 565 8.29 -10.20 -19.43
N TRP A 566 8.32 -9.91 -20.73
CA TRP A 566 8.16 -8.54 -21.23
C TRP A 566 6.75 -7.98 -21.04
N PHE A 567 5.72 -8.83 -21.01
CA PHE A 567 4.38 -8.44 -20.60
C PHE A 567 4.31 -8.05 -19.11
N ILE A 568 4.95 -8.84 -18.23
CA ILE A 568 5.01 -8.50 -16.81
C ILE A 568 5.79 -7.20 -16.61
N TYR A 569 6.83 -6.97 -17.41
CA TYR A 569 7.57 -5.70 -17.43
C TYR A 569 6.70 -4.49 -17.79
N THR A 570 5.87 -4.57 -18.85
CA THR A 570 4.96 -3.47 -19.20
C THR A 570 3.90 -3.26 -18.12
N LEU A 571 3.32 -4.33 -17.58
CA LEU A 571 2.31 -4.25 -16.53
C LEU A 571 2.87 -3.63 -15.22
N ASP A 572 4.06 -4.03 -14.77
CA ASP A 572 4.78 -3.42 -13.64
C ASP A 572 5.09 -1.93 -13.90
N SER A 573 5.35 -1.57 -15.15
CA SER A 573 5.61 -0.18 -15.54
C SER A 573 4.39 0.69 -15.32
N TYR A 574 3.27 0.33 -15.95
CA TYR A 574 2.05 1.12 -15.84
C TYR A 574 1.55 1.15 -14.40
N SER A 575 1.50 -0.01 -13.72
CA SER A 575 0.96 -0.10 -12.36
C SER A 575 1.71 0.81 -11.38
N ASN A 576 3.04 0.86 -11.44
CA ASN A 576 3.84 1.66 -10.51
C ASN A 576 3.95 3.14 -10.93
N ILE A 577 3.85 3.47 -12.23
CA ILE A 577 3.66 4.86 -12.68
C ILE A 577 2.36 5.41 -12.09
N ILE A 578 1.27 4.64 -12.19
CA ILE A 578 -0.05 5.05 -11.74
C ILE A 578 -0.12 5.12 -10.21
N ALA A 579 0.49 4.15 -9.52
CA ALA A 579 0.59 4.17 -8.06
C ALA A 579 1.58 5.24 -7.52
N ALA A 580 2.44 5.79 -8.39
CA ALA A 580 3.62 6.59 -8.03
C ALA A 580 4.50 5.93 -6.95
N THR A 581 4.76 4.64 -7.14
CA THR A 581 5.59 3.83 -6.26
C THR A 581 6.87 3.41 -6.99
N PRO A 582 7.93 3.00 -6.27
CA PRO A 582 9.10 2.41 -6.91
C PRO A 582 8.71 1.19 -7.73
N PHE A 583 9.33 1.04 -8.89
CA PHE A 583 9.18 -0.14 -9.73
C PHE A 583 9.75 -1.38 -9.05
N LEU A 584 9.09 -2.52 -9.19
CA LEU A 584 9.59 -3.77 -8.62
C LEU A 584 10.66 -4.41 -9.49
N ILE A 585 10.59 -4.19 -10.81
CA ILE A 585 11.59 -4.72 -11.74
C ILE A 585 12.76 -3.76 -11.86
N ASP A 586 13.93 -4.24 -11.45
CA ASP A 586 15.20 -3.55 -11.59
C ASP A 586 15.82 -3.81 -12.98
N PRO A 587 16.05 -2.78 -13.82
CA PRO A 587 16.66 -2.94 -15.15
C PRO A 587 18.04 -3.58 -15.13
N ASP A 588 18.84 -3.35 -14.07
CA ASP A 588 20.20 -3.88 -13.96
C ASP A 588 20.20 -5.42 -13.79
N GLY A 589 19.09 -5.99 -13.33
CA GLY A 589 18.92 -7.43 -13.12
C GLY A 589 18.36 -8.18 -14.32
N ILE A 590 18.19 -7.54 -15.49
CA ILE A 590 17.57 -8.14 -16.68
C ILE A 590 18.65 -8.72 -17.60
N ASN A 591 18.62 -10.04 -17.74
CA ASN A 591 19.36 -10.82 -18.74
C ASN A 591 18.37 -11.68 -19.57
N THR A 592 17.35 -11.02 -20.10
CA THR A 592 16.36 -11.60 -21.00
C THR A 592 16.39 -10.81 -22.31
N ALA A 593 16.56 -11.51 -23.44
CA ALA A 593 16.62 -10.86 -24.76
C ALA A 593 15.26 -10.27 -25.17
N LEU A 594 15.27 -9.29 -26.07
CA LEU A 594 14.08 -8.73 -26.69
C LEU A 594 13.38 -9.75 -27.60
N ILE A 595 12.13 -9.45 -27.97
CA ILE A 595 11.25 -10.38 -28.71
C ILE A 595 11.73 -10.50 -30.17
N GLY A 596 11.60 -11.69 -30.76
CA GLY A 596 11.85 -11.95 -32.19
C GLY A 596 13.32 -12.14 -32.55
N GLN A 597 14.21 -12.36 -31.57
CA GLN A 597 15.65 -12.57 -31.79
C GLN A 597 15.95 -14.05 -32.03
N GLN A 598 16.15 -14.43 -33.30
CA GLN A 598 16.55 -15.79 -33.66
C GLN A 598 18.01 -16.09 -33.28
N SER A 599 18.26 -17.24 -32.65
CA SER A 599 19.56 -17.89 -32.64
C SER A 599 19.63 -18.94 -33.74
N THR A 600 20.20 -18.59 -34.88
CA THR A 600 20.65 -19.59 -35.84
C THR A 600 22.09 -19.96 -35.50
N THR A 601 22.28 -21.17 -34.97
CA THR A 601 23.59 -21.82 -34.94
C THR A 601 23.63 -22.88 -36.03
N THR A 602 24.51 -22.71 -37.00
CA THR A 602 25.31 -23.81 -37.59
C THR A 602 26.65 -23.21 -37.97
N GLY A 603 27.66 -23.45 -37.14
CA GLY A 603 29.04 -23.12 -37.44
C GLY A 603 29.74 -24.31 -38.08
N VAL A 604 30.28 -24.09 -39.28
CA VAL A 604 31.55 -24.69 -39.71
C VAL A 604 32.38 -23.51 -40.23
N ASP A 605 32.83 -22.67 -39.29
CA ASP A 605 33.67 -21.48 -39.41
C ASP A 605 33.39 -20.51 -40.59
N GLY A 606 32.54 -19.50 -40.35
CA GLY A 606 32.34 -18.41 -41.33
C GLY A 606 31.29 -17.33 -41.00
N LEU A 607 31.27 -16.83 -39.76
CA LEU A 607 30.68 -15.54 -39.31
C LEU A 607 29.34 -15.07 -39.91
N GLN A 608 28.24 -15.50 -39.29
CA GLN A 608 27.07 -14.66 -39.01
C GLN A 608 26.61 -14.90 -37.57
N LYS A 609 27.05 -14.05 -36.63
CA LYS A 609 26.49 -13.95 -35.28
C LYS A 609 25.24 -13.08 -35.37
N SER A 610 24.06 -13.67 -35.27
CA SER A 610 22.86 -12.91 -34.91
C SER A 610 23.01 -12.51 -33.45
N GLU A 611 23.40 -11.26 -33.21
CA GLU A 611 23.62 -10.69 -31.88
C GLU A 611 22.25 -10.44 -31.24
N ARG A 612 21.93 -11.18 -30.17
CA ARG A 612 20.66 -10.98 -29.44
C ARG A 612 20.62 -9.56 -28.90
N ALA A 613 19.55 -8.82 -29.21
CA ALA A 613 19.33 -7.49 -28.66
C ALA A 613 18.80 -7.56 -27.22
N PHE A 614 19.38 -6.78 -26.33
CA PHE A 614 18.96 -6.65 -24.93
C PHE A 614 18.51 -5.22 -24.67
N LEU A 615 17.57 -5.06 -23.74
CA LEU A 615 17.21 -3.74 -23.25
C LEU A 615 18.38 -3.16 -22.44
N ALA A 616 18.97 -2.06 -22.90
CA ALA A 616 20.03 -1.41 -22.15
C ALA A 616 19.52 -0.88 -20.79
N PRO A 617 20.21 -1.17 -19.68
CA PRO A 617 19.84 -0.64 -18.36
C PRO A 617 20.09 0.87 -18.25
N GLU A 618 21.13 1.36 -18.93
CA GLU A 618 21.51 2.76 -18.93
C GLU A 618 20.83 3.55 -20.08
N PRO A 619 20.35 4.78 -19.81
CA PRO A 619 19.58 5.55 -20.80
C PRO A 619 20.41 5.96 -22.03
N ASP A 620 21.71 6.17 -21.84
CA ASP A 620 22.67 6.57 -22.88
C ASP A 620 22.93 5.47 -23.91
N HIS A 621 22.56 4.23 -23.61
CA HIS A 621 22.71 3.07 -24.49
C HIS A 621 21.40 2.64 -25.18
N LEU A 622 20.25 3.21 -24.81
CA LEU A 622 18.95 2.88 -25.42
C LEU A 622 18.88 3.17 -26.92
N TRP A 623 19.57 4.21 -27.41
CA TRP A 623 19.58 4.52 -28.85
C TRP A 623 20.34 3.45 -29.67
N LYS A 624 21.37 2.81 -29.11
CA LYS A 624 22.07 1.69 -29.76
C LYS A 624 21.16 0.46 -29.82
N THR A 625 20.42 0.23 -28.74
CA THR A 625 19.40 -0.83 -28.67
C THR A 625 18.34 -0.61 -29.76
N MET A 626 17.84 0.63 -29.89
CA MET A 626 16.90 1.03 -30.94
C MET A 626 17.45 0.76 -32.34
N GLN A 627 18.69 1.14 -32.64
CA GLN A 627 19.31 0.86 -33.95
C GLN A 627 19.39 -0.64 -34.26
N THR A 628 19.72 -1.45 -33.26
CA THR A 628 19.83 -2.91 -33.40
C THR A 628 18.48 -3.53 -33.77
N ILE A 629 17.40 -3.09 -33.11
CA ILE A 629 16.04 -3.58 -33.39
C ILE A 629 15.56 -3.12 -34.77
N VAL A 630 15.78 -1.85 -35.12
CA VAL A 630 15.40 -1.29 -36.43
C VAL A 630 16.10 -2.06 -37.57
N ALA A 631 17.32 -2.55 -37.35
CA ALA A 631 18.03 -3.40 -38.31
C ALA A 631 17.41 -4.80 -38.47
N ASN A 632 16.94 -5.43 -37.37
CA ASN A 632 16.39 -6.79 -37.38
C ASN A 632 14.95 -6.86 -37.94
N LYS A 633 14.14 -5.78 -37.80
CA LYS A 633 12.74 -5.65 -38.25
C LYS A 633 11.71 -6.62 -37.65
N ASN A 634 12.14 -7.76 -37.09
CA ASN A 634 11.24 -8.70 -36.41
C ASN A 634 10.63 -8.08 -35.16
N GLU A 635 9.30 -8.18 -35.04
CA GLU A 635 8.54 -7.68 -33.86
C GLU A 635 8.90 -6.23 -33.51
N LEU A 636 9.13 -5.41 -34.54
CA LEU A 636 9.67 -4.05 -34.43
C LEU A 636 8.83 -3.18 -33.50
N ASN A 637 7.51 -3.14 -33.69
CA ASN A 637 6.62 -2.30 -32.89
C ASN A 637 6.56 -2.73 -31.42
N ALA A 638 6.53 -4.04 -31.13
CA ALA A 638 6.58 -4.55 -29.77
C ALA A 638 7.89 -4.16 -29.06
N ASN A 639 9.02 -4.27 -29.75
CA ASN A 639 10.32 -3.90 -29.21
C ASN A 639 10.48 -2.37 -29.03
N ILE A 640 9.93 -1.55 -29.93
CA ILE A 640 9.86 -0.09 -29.76
C ILE A 640 8.95 0.26 -28.58
N HIS A 641 7.81 -0.42 -28.42
CA HIS A 641 6.93 -0.26 -27.27
C HIS A 641 7.70 -0.51 -25.97
N LEU A 642 8.48 -1.58 -25.85
CA LEU A 642 9.32 -1.85 -24.66
C LEU A 642 10.34 -0.74 -24.37
N ILE A 643 11.00 -0.20 -25.40
CA ILE A 643 11.95 0.92 -25.23
C ILE A 643 11.23 2.18 -24.77
N THR A 644 10.10 2.52 -25.39
CA THR A 644 9.35 3.73 -25.02
C THR A 644 8.70 3.62 -23.64
N THR A 645 8.23 2.43 -23.25
CA THR A 645 7.79 2.12 -21.89
C THR A 645 8.95 2.26 -20.88
N THR A 646 10.16 1.85 -21.25
CA THR A 646 11.35 2.05 -20.42
C THR A 646 11.69 3.53 -20.23
N ILE A 647 11.65 4.33 -21.30
CA ILE A 647 11.80 5.79 -21.23
C ILE A 647 10.74 6.40 -20.29
N LEU A 648 9.49 5.95 -20.39
CA LEU A 648 8.40 6.39 -19.53
C LEU A 648 8.66 6.05 -18.05
N ARG A 649 9.13 4.83 -17.74
CA ARG A 649 9.56 4.43 -16.38
C ARG A 649 10.64 5.35 -15.84
N MET A 650 11.65 5.65 -16.65
CA MET A 650 12.79 6.49 -16.24
C MET A 650 12.35 7.92 -15.94
N ALA A 651 11.47 8.48 -16.77
CA ALA A 651 10.90 9.80 -16.56
C ALA A 651 10.06 9.86 -15.28
N ALA A 652 9.19 8.86 -15.06
CA ALA A 652 8.40 8.75 -13.85
C ALA A 652 9.29 8.60 -12.59
N LYS A 653 10.32 7.76 -12.63
CA LYS A 653 11.30 7.61 -11.53
C LYS A 653 11.94 8.95 -11.16
N LEU A 654 12.40 9.72 -12.15
CA LEU A 654 13.00 11.03 -11.90
C LEU A 654 11.97 12.05 -11.38
N LEU A 655 10.74 12.03 -11.87
CA LEU A 655 9.64 12.85 -11.36
C LEU A 655 9.37 12.57 -9.88
N PHE A 656 9.29 11.30 -9.49
CA PHE A 656 9.05 10.88 -8.10
C PHE A 656 10.24 11.21 -7.18
N LEU A 657 11.47 10.90 -7.60
CA LEU A 657 12.68 11.24 -6.84
C LEU A 657 12.80 12.75 -6.63
N ARG A 658 12.50 13.54 -7.66
CA ARG A 658 12.50 15.00 -7.56
C ARG A 658 11.46 15.52 -6.57
N LYS A 659 10.28 14.88 -6.48
CA LYS A 659 9.23 15.21 -5.51
C LYS A 659 9.68 14.91 -4.08
N GLN A 660 10.42 13.83 -3.87
CA GLN A 660 10.92 13.41 -2.55
C GLN A 660 12.12 14.24 -2.07
N ASN A 661 13.09 14.49 -2.94
CA ASN A 661 14.31 15.23 -2.61
C ASN A 661 14.81 16.04 -3.81
N PRO A 662 14.46 17.32 -3.95
CA PRO A 662 14.93 18.15 -5.05
C PRO A 662 16.43 18.46 -4.88
N SER A 663 17.26 17.84 -5.73
CA SER A 663 18.72 18.06 -5.75
C SER A 663 19.22 18.44 -7.15
N GLU A 664 20.34 19.15 -7.20
CA GLU A 664 21.02 19.53 -8.45
C GLU A 664 21.42 18.29 -9.28
N SER A 665 21.77 17.19 -8.61
CA SER A 665 22.06 15.90 -9.26
C SER A 665 20.85 15.38 -10.04
N ILE A 666 19.65 15.45 -9.47
CA ILE A 666 18.41 15.01 -10.13
C ILE A 666 18.07 15.92 -11.31
N PHE A 667 18.29 17.24 -11.19
CA PHE A 667 18.09 18.17 -12.30
C PHE A 667 18.99 17.84 -13.49
N ARG A 668 20.29 17.57 -13.27
CA ARG A 668 21.21 17.13 -14.33
C ARG A 668 20.78 15.81 -14.97
N ARG A 669 20.28 14.86 -14.18
CA ARG A 669 19.76 13.58 -14.69
C ARG A 669 18.52 13.75 -15.56
N ILE A 670 17.64 14.71 -15.23
CA ILE A 670 16.47 15.07 -16.05
C ILE A 670 16.91 15.62 -17.41
N GLU A 671 17.83 16.57 -17.43
CA GLU A 671 18.33 17.15 -18.68
C GLU A 671 19.11 16.13 -19.51
N SER A 672 19.91 15.28 -18.86
CA SER A 672 20.58 14.15 -19.52
C SER A 672 19.56 13.18 -20.16
N LEU A 673 18.49 12.83 -19.45
CA LEU A 673 17.45 11.94 -20.00
C LEU A 673 16.72 12.59 -21.19
N LYS A 674 16.42 13.89 -21.16
CA LYS A 674 15.86 14.60 -22.34
C LYS A 674 16.79 14.51 -23.56
N GLY A 675 18.10 14.64 -23.35
CA GLY A 675 19.12 14.41 -24.38
C GLY A 675 19.10 12.99 -24.94
N HIS A 676 19.03 11.98 -24.07
CA HIS A 676 18.94 10.57 -24.48
C HIS A 676 17.64 10.24 -25.22
N ILE A 677 16.49 10.79 -24.79
CA ILE A 677 15.22 10.68 -25.52
C ILE A 677 15.37 11.24 -26.93
N SER A 678 16.06 12.37 -27.08
CA SER A 678 16.32 12.97 -28.39
C SER A 678 17.19 12.06 -29.27
N ALA A 679 18.22 11.42 -28.70
CA ALA A 679 19.03 10.44 -29.41
C ALA A 679 18.22 9.20 -29.84
N VAL A 680 17.34 8.69 -28.96
CA VAL A 680 16.44 7.57 -29.30
C VAL A 680 15.47 7.95 -30.42
N ARG A 681 14.88 9.15 -30.39
CA ARG A 681 14.00 9.66 -31.45
C ARG A 681 14.70 9.74 -32.81
N LEU A 682 16.01 10.06 -32.82
CA LEU A 682 16.82 10.07 -34.05
C LEU A 682 17.17 8.66 -34.55
N ALA A 683 17.24 7.68 -33.64
CA ALA A 683 17.51 6.27 -33.96
C ALA A 683 16.26 5.48 -34.41
N MET A 684 15.06 6.02 -34.19
CA MET A 684 13.80 5.42 -34.64
C MET A 684 13.67 5.41 -36.18
N PRO A 685 12.75 4.60 -36.75
CA PRO A 685 12.46 4.63 -38.17
C PRO A 685 12.14 6.04 -38.69
N LEU A 686 12.41 6.27 -39.98
CA LEU A 686 12.15 7.58 -40.59
C LEU A 686 10.67 7.96 -40.45
N ARG A 687 10.39 9.21 -40.06
CA ARG A 687 9.03 9.75 -39.83
C ARG A 687 8.22 9.05 -38.73
N TYR A 688 8.84 8.20 -37.91
CA TYR A 688 8.12 7.46 -36.86
C TYR A 688 7.34 8.38 -35.91
N MET A 689 7.91 9.56 -35.58
CA MET A 689 7.27 10.56 -34.71
C MET A 689 6.13 11.37 -35.35
N LYS A 690 5.76 11.12 -36.62
CA LYS A 690 4.70 11.87 -37.31
C LYS A 690 3.32 11.32 -36.91
N PRO A 691 2.41 12.06 -36.28
CA PRO A 691 1.13 11.50 -35.83
C PRO A 691 0.28 10.87 -36.94
N THR A 692 0.27 11.46 -38.12
CA THR A 692 -0.53 10.96 -39.26
C THR A 692 -0.03 9.62 -39.76
N ARG A 693 -0.95 8.76 -40.23
CA ARG A 693 -0.62 7.51 -40.92
C ARG A 693 0.28 7.73 -42.14
N ASP A 694 1.33 6.93 -42.29
CA ASP A 694 2.23 6.99 -43.45
C ASP A 694 1.81 6.00 -44.54
N VAL A 695 0.98 6.47 -45.46
CA VAL A 695 0.51 5.69 -46.62
C VAL A 695 1.65 5.32 -47.57
N ILE A 696 2.77 6.06 -47.58
CA ILE A 696 3.86 5.86 -48.54
C ILE A 696 4.61 4.56 -48.26
N ILE A 697 4.72 4.17 -46.99
CA ILE A 697 5.34 2.91 -46.57
C ILE A 697 4.33 1.77 -46.43
N ASN A 698 3.10 1.94 -46.94
CA ASN A 698 1.98 1.00 -46.79
C ASN A 698 1.67 0.61 -45.33
N GLU A 699 1.84 1.55 -44.39
CA GLU A 699 1.50 1.33 -42.99
C GLU A 699 0.02 0.92 -42.85
N THR A 700 -0.24 -0.21 -42.19
CA THR A 700 -1.60 -0.66 -41.88
C THR A 700 -2.26 0.24 -40.83
N LYS A 701 -3.56 0.11 -40.60
CA LYS A 701 -4.22 0.93 -39.57
C LYS A 701 -3.78 0.48 -38.18
N GLU A 702 -3.56 -0.82 -38.01
CA GLU A 702 -3.08 -1.47 -36.79
C GLU A 702 -1.68 -0.97 -36.42
N GLU A 703 -0.72 -1.04 -37.36
CA GLU A 703 0.65 -0.54 -37.15
C GLU A 703 0.69 0.95 -36.84
N HIS A 704 -0.20 1.74 -37.47
CA HIS A 704 -0.32 3.17 -37.17
C HIS A 704 -0.75 3.40 -35.72
N HIS A 705 -1.71 2.65 -35.20
CA HIS A 705 -2.15 2.77 -33.80
C HIS A 705 -1.08 2.29 -32.82
N GLU A 706 -0.41 1.18 -33.08
CA GLU A 706 0.73 0.71 -32.28
C GLU A 706 1.84 1.77 -32.20
N ARG A 707 2.09 2.48 -33.31
CA ARG A 707 3.03 3.59 -33.36
C ARG A 707 2.52 4.81 -32.58
N LEU A 708 1.24 5.15 -32.66
CA LEU A 708 0.64 6.23 -31.86
C LEU A 708 0.83 5.97 -30.35
N VAL A 709 0.69 4.72 -29.88
CA VAL A 709 0.99 4.34 -28.49
C VAL A 709 2.43 4.71 -28.10
N CYS A 710 3.39 4.35 -28.94
CA CYS A 710 4.81 4.64 -28.70
C CYS A 710 5.12 6.16 -28.71
N ILE A 711 4.45 6.91 -29.60
CA ILE A 711 4.52 8.37 -29.64
C ILE A 711 3.98 8.96 -28.33
N LEU A 712 2.82 8.49 -27.86
CA LEU A 712 2.22 8.93 -26.59
C LEU A 712 3.15 8.69 -25.40
N HIS A 713 3.83 7.55 -25.32
CA HIS A 713 4.83 7.28 -24.28
C HIS A 713 5.96 8.31 -24.24
N ILE A 714 6.51 8.64 -25.42
CA ILE A 714 7.63 9.59 -25.52
C ILE A 714 7.19 10.99 -25.08
N HIS A 715 6.04 11.46 -25.55
CA HIS A 715 5.55 12.79 -25.16
C HIS A 715 5.08 12.83 -23.71
N ALA A 716 4.53 11.74 -23.16
CA ALA A 716 4.23 11.62 -21.74
C ALA A 716 5.50 11.71 -20.87
N ALA A 717 6.57 11.02 -21.28
CA ALA A 717 7.86 11.11 -20.61
C ALA A 717 8.43 12.53 -20.65
N LEU A 718 8.37 13.20 -21.81
CA LEU A 718 8.78 14.60 -21.95
C LEU A 718 7.93 15.53 -21.08
N LEU A 719 6.61 15.32 -21.03
CA LEU A 719 5.71 16.08 -20.15
C LEU A 719 6.11 15.94 -18.68
N MET A 720 6.33 14.71 -18.19
CA MET A 720 6.78 14.45 -16.82
C MET A 720 8.10 15.17 -16.49
N LEU A 721 9.04 15.20 -17.43
CA LEU A 721 10.34 15.86 -17.29
C LEU A 721 10.26 17.40 -17.39
N SER A 722 9.24 17.94 -18.04
CA SER A 722 9.01 19.38 -18.19
C SER A 722 8.30 20.03 -17.00
N VAL A 723 7.56 19.26 -16.19
CA VAL A 723 6.93 19.78 -14.96
C VAL A 723 7.99 20.47 -14.09
N PRO A 724 7.81 21.73 -13.66
CA PRO A 724 8.82 22.45 -12.90
C PRO A 724 8.91 21.97 -11.43
N PRO A 725 10.10 22.00 -10.80
CA PRO A 725 10.24 21.64 -9.38
C PRO A 725 9.68 22.73 -8.46
N TYR A 726 9.34 22.35 -7.21
CA TYR A 726 9.03 23.29 -6.13
C TYR A 726 9.71 22.86 -4.82
N PRO A 727 10.31 23.79 -4.06
CA PRO A 727 10.40 25.23 -4.33
C PRO A 727 11.48 25.57 -5.37
N HIS A 728 11.15 26.40 -6.37
CA HIS A 728 12.12 26.95 -7.32
C HIS A 728 12.50 28.38 -6.90
N GLN A 729 13.79 28.71 -6.84
CA GLN A 729 14.26 29.98 -6.28
C GLN A 729 13.92 31.20 -7.15
N ASP A 730 13.88 31.01 -8.48
CA ASP A 730 13.53 32.05 -9.45
C ASP A 730 12.10 31.83 -10.01
N GLU A 731 11.23 32.82 -9.87
CA GLU A 731 9.84 32.79 -10.33
C GLU A 731 9.70 32.85 -11.85
N ASN A 732 10.56 33.61 -12.54
CA ASN A 732 10.51 33.75 -14.00
C ASN A 732 10.95 32.46 -14.68
N MET A 733 12.00 31.84 -14.16
CA MET A 733 12.48 30.54 -14.65
C MET A 733 11.47 29.42 -14.39
N TRP A 734 10.81 29.44 -13.22
CA TRP A 734 9.73 28.50 -12.94
C TRP A 734 8.57 28.66 -13.94
N LEU A 735 8.17 29.90 -14.24
CA LEU A 735 7.08 30.19 -15.18
C LEU A 735 7.44 29.79 -16.61
N LEU A 736 8.69 29.99 -17.03
CA LEU A 736 9.19 29.53 -18.32
C LEU A 736 9.09 28.00 -18.43
N SER A 737 9.59 27.26 -17.44
CA SER A 737 9.50 25.80 -17.41
C SER A 737 8.05 25.31 -17.31
N TRP A 738 7.19 26.02 -16.58
CA TRP A 738 5.76 25.72 -16.53
C TRP A 738 5.11 25.84 -17.91
N ARG A 739 5.38 26.93 -18.65
CA ARG A 739 4.85 27.13 -20.00
C ARG A 739 5.40 26.12 -21.02
N GLN A 740 6.61 25.59 -20.81
CA GLN A 740 7.18 24.52 -21.65
C GLN A 740 6.39 23.21 -21.58
N CYS A 741 5.56 22.99 -20.55
CA CYS A 741 4.66 21.84 -20.51
C CYS A 741 3.62 21.84 -21.65
N LEU A 742 3.33 23.00 -22.26
CA LEU A 742 2.32 23.11 -23.31
C LEU A 742 2.73 22.35 -24.59
N GLU A 743 4.02 22.34 -24.95
CA GLU A 743 4.50 21.67 -26.17
C GLU A 743 4.29 20.14 -26.13
N PRO A 744 4.73 19.40 -25.09
CA PRO A 744 4.39 17.98 -24.96
C PRO A 744 2.88 17.71 -24.91
N CYS A 745 2.08 18.59 -24.29
CA CYS A 745 0.63 18.46 -24.27
C CYS A 745 0.02 18.60 -25.68
N ASP A 746 0.49 19.56 -26.48
CA ASP A 746 0.06 19.75 -27.86
C ASP A 746 0.45 18.56 -28.75
N ASP A 747 1.63 17.99 -28.54
CA ASP A 747 2.08 16.79 -29.24
C ASP A 747 1.20 15.57 -28.89
N ILE A 748 0.86 15.38 -27.61
CA ILE A 748 -0.09 14.34 -27.16
C ILE A 748 -1.44 14.55 -27.83
N VAL A 749 -1.97 15.77 -27.84
CA VAL A 749 -3.24 16.09 -28.50
C VAL A 749 -3.17 15.82 -30.00
N SER A 750 -2.02 16.08 -30.64
CA SER A 750 -1.81 15.81 -32.06
C SER A 750 -1.80 14.31 -32.38
N ALA A 751 -1.24 13.49 -31.49
CA ALA A 751 -1.33 12.03 -31.60
C ALA A 751 -2.77 11.52 -31.37
N VAL A 752 -3.45 12.04 -30.34
CA VAL A 752 -4.83 11.66 -29.99
C VAL A 752 -5.84 12.03 -31.09
N LYS A 753 -5.63 13.14 -31.81
CA LYS A 753 -6.49 13.53 -32.95
C LYS A 753 -6.54 12.51 -34.07
N GLU A 754 -5.45 11.76 -34.26
CA GLU A 754 -5.33 10.74 -35.30
C GLU A 754 -5.84 9.37 -34.84
N TRP A 755 -6.33 9.27 -33.59
CA TRP A 755 -6.82 8.03 -33.00
C TRP A 755 -8.21 7.65 -33.52
N ASP A 756 -8.34 6.44 -34.03
CA ASP A 756 -9.62 5.84 -34.41
C ASP A 756 -10.17 5.01 -33.22
N GLY A 757 -11.37 5.37 -32.75
CA GLY A 757 -12.00 4.72 -31.60
C GLY A 757 -12.20 3.21 -31.75
N SER A 758 -12.22 2.68 -32.98
CA SER A 758 -12.34 1.23 -33.24
C SER A 758 -11.14 0.39 -32.77
N PHE A 759 -9.97 1.01 -32.55
CA PHE A 759 -8.77 0.34 -32.04
C PHE A 759 -8.64 0.39 -30.52
N SER A 760 -9.60 1.00 -29.82
CA SER A 760 -9.56 1.14 -28.36
C SER A 760 -9.67 -0.21 -27.65
N SER A 761 -10.36 -1.19 -28.24
CA SER A 761 -10.38 -2.57 -27.72
C SER A 761 -8.98 -3.18 -27.74
N ASN A 762 -8.24 -2.95 -28.82
CA ASN A 762 -6.94 -3.59 -29.10
C ASN A 762 -5.78 -2.92 -28.36
N THR A 763 -6.03 -1.89 -27.56
CA THR A 763 -5.01 -1.06 -26.95
C THR A 763 -5.07 -1.12 -25.43
N ASP A 764 -3.89 -1.13 -24.78
CA ASP A 764 -3.79 -1.08 -23.33
C ASP A 764 -4.50 0.17 -22.74
N PRO A 765 -5.54 -0.01 -21.88
CA PRO A 765 -6.25 1.11 -21.27
C PRO A 765 -5.40 1.98 -20.34
N ALA A 766 -4.19 1.56 -19.96
CA ALA A 766 -3.25 2.37 -19.21
C ALA A 766 -2.93 3.70 -19.91
N LEU A 767 -3.08 3.80 -21.24
CA LEU A 767 -2.92 5.05 -21.99
C LEU A 767 -3.91 6.14 -21.59
N CYS A 768 -5.08 5.77 -21.06
CA CYS A 768 -6.03 6.74 -20.55
C CYS A 768 -5.41 7.59 -19.42
N TYR A 769 -4.48 7.05 -18.63
CA TYR A 769 -3.76 7.83 -17.61
C TYR A 769 -2.79 8.86 -18.20
N ILE A 770 -2.15 8.54 -19.33
CA ILE A 770 -1.28 9.48 -20.05
C ILE A 770 -2.10 10.66 -20.58
N VAL A 771 -3.20 10.35 -21.28
CA VAL A 771 -4.13 11.34 -21.84
C VAL A 771 -4.75 12.18 -20.73
N PHE A 772 -5.13 11.54 -19.62
CA PHE A 772 -5.64 12.19 -18.44
C PHE A 772 -4.63 13.16 -17.81
N GLY A 773 -3.38 12.73 -17.62
CA GLY A 773 -2.32 13.59 -17.09
C GLY A 773 -2.10 14.85 -17.95
N SER A 774 -2.12 14.70 -19.28
CA SER A 774 -2.07 15.82 -20.22
C SER A 774 -3.25 16.78 -20.04
N ARG A 775 -4.48 16.24 -19.91
CA ARG A 775 -5.70 17.04 -19.69
C ARG A 775 -5.60 17.86 -18.40
N VAL A 776 -5.09 17.27 -17.32
CA VAL A 776 -4.90 17.97 -16.04
C VAL A 776 -3.88 19.10 -16.16
N ILE A 777 -2.76 18.87 -16.86
CA ILE A 777 -1.75 19.93 -17.09
C ILE A 777 -2.32 21.06 -17.95
N ILE A 778 -3.05 20.76 -19.02
CA ILE A 778 -3.73 21.78 -19.85
C ILE A 778 -4.70 22.60 -18.98
N TRP A 779 -5.52 21.95 -18.16
CA TRP A 779 -6.42 22.65 -17.25
C TRP A 779 -5.67 23.57 -16.28
N LEU A 780 -4.58 23.10 -15.65
CA LEU A 780 -3.75 23.91 -14.75
C LEU A 780 -3.09 25.09 -15.48
N LEU A 781 -2.58 24.89 -16.70
CA LEU A 781 -1.97 25.95 -17.51
C LEU A 781 -2.98 27.04 -17.89
N GLY A 782 -4.25 26.66 -18.09
CA GLY A 782 -5.33 27.60 -18.39
C GLY A 782 -5.70 28.43 -17.16
N LYS A 783 -5.57 27.86 -15.95
CA LYS A 783 -5.81 28.54 -14.67
C LYS A 783 -4.62 29.38 -14.19
N TYR A 784 -3.40 29.09 -14.66
CA TYR A 784 -2.18 29.83 -14.34
C TYR A 784 -1.14 29.74 -15.46
N GLY A 785 -0.78 30.90 -16.02
CA GLY A 785 0.28 31.04 -17.03
C GLY A 785 -0.18 31.66 -18.36
N PHE A 786 -1.44 31.43 -18.74
CA PHE A 786 -2.07 31.97 -19.95
C PHE A 786 -3.46 32.60 -19.67
N GLU A 787 -3.64 33.17 -18.47
CA GLU A 787 -4.92 33.76 -18.02
C GLU A 787 -5.42 34.90 -18.92
N ASP A 788 -4.50 35.62 -19.58
CA ASP A 788 -4.81 36.81 -20.39
C ASP A 788 -4.85 36.55 -21.90
N ASP A 789 -4.52 35.34 -22.37
CA ASP A 789 -4.45 35.02 -23.80
C ASP A 789 -5.67 34.20 -24.25
N PHE A 790 -6.67 34.90 -24.79
CA PHE A 790 -7.92 34.30 -25.26
C PHE A 790 -7.71 33.23 -26.35
N GLN A 791 -6.77 33.44 -27.27
CA GLN A 791 -6.53 32.49 -28.37
C GLN A 791 -5.92 31.19 -27.85
N VAL A 792 -4.99 31.30 -26.90
CA VAL A 792 -4.37 30.13 -26.25
C VAL A 792 -5.39 29.41 -25.38
N GLN A 793 -6.26 30.11 -24.64
CA GLN A 793 -7.32 29.48 -23.85
C GLN A 793 -8.33 28.72 -24.71
N GLU A 794 -8.77 29.30 -25.84
CA GLU A 794 -9.69 28.62 -26.75
C GLU A 794 -9.06 27.34 -27.32
N ARG A 795 -7.78 27.40 -27.71
CA ARG A 795 -7.01 26.22 -28.15
C ARG A 795 -6.94 25.16 -27.06
N MET A 796 -6.70 25.54 -25.81
CA MET A 796 -6.58 24.63 -24.67
C MET A 796 -7.91 23.97 -24.31
N ASN A 797 -9.03 24.68 -24.42
CA ASN A 797 -10.36 24.10 -24.24
C ASN A 797 -10.64 23.05 -25.32
N ARG A 798 -10.40 23.38 -26.60
CA ARG A 798 -10.53 22.41 -27.71
C ARG A 798 -9.63 21.19 -27.51
N ALA A 799 -8.41 21.40 -27.01
CA ALA A 799 -7.50 20.30 -26.69
C ALA A 799 -8.04 19.42 -25.56
N SER A 800 -8.57 20.01 -24.49
CA SER A 800 -9.22 19.29 -23.39
C SER A 800 -10.43 18.47 -23.86
N ASP A 801 -11.23 19.00 -24.79
CA ASP A 801 -12.39 18.28 -25.36
C ASP A 801 -11.93 17.05 -26.15
N ILE A 802 -10.90 17.19 -26.99
CA ILE A 802 -10.30 16.07 -27.75
C ILE A 802 -9.77 14.98 -26.81
N LEU A 803 -9.07 15.36 -25.74
CA LEU A 803 -8.58 14.39 -24.75
C LEU A 803 -9.75 13.70 -24.01
N THR A 804 -10.87 14.40 -23.82
CA THR A 804 -12.07 13.81 -23.21
C THR A 804 -12.74 12.81 -24.15
N LEU A 805 -12.88 13.14 -25.44
CA LEU A 805 -13.41 12.22 -26.45
C LEU A 805 -12.58 10.93 -26.54
N PHE A 806 -11.26 11.03 -26.42
CA PHE A 806 -10.41 9.84 -26.34
C PHE A 806 -10.75 8.96 -25.14
N LEU A 807 -10.98 9.54 -23.96
CA LEU A 807 -11.39 8.78 -22.78
C LEU A 807 -12.76 8.12 -22.98
N ASP A 808 -13.67 8.79 -23.69
CA ASP A 808 -15.00 8.26 -24.01
C ASP A 808 -14.93 7.03 -24.93
N HIS A 809 -13.94 6.94 -25.81
CA HIS A 809 -13.73 5.75 -26.66
C HIS A 809 -13.37 4.49 -25.85
N PHE A 810 -12.79 4.63 -24.65
CA PHE A 810 -12.40 3.51 -23.78
C PHE A 810 -13.45 3.16 -22.70
N GLU A 811 -14.42 4.05 -22.45
CA GLU A 811 -15.44 3.88 -21.40
C GLU A 811 -16.31 2.61 -21.55
N PRO A 812 -16.72 2.19 -22.77
CA PRO A 812 -17.46 0.94 -22.92
C PRO A 812 -16.64 -0.32 -22.56
N LEU A 813 -15.32 -0.23 -22.61
CA LEU A 813 -14.40 -1.36 -22.51
C LEU A 813 -13.91 -1.60 -21.08
N CYS A 814 -13.72 -0.54 -20.29
CA CYS A 814 -13.27 -0.62 -18.90
C CYS A 814 -13.77 0.57 -18.08
N CYS A 815 -13.85 0.41 -16.75
CA CYS A 815 -14.39 1.47 -15.88
C CYS A 815 -13.41 2.64 -15.62
N GLN A 816 -12.14 2.45 -15.96
CA GLN A 816 -11.05 3.37 -15.65
C GLN A 816 -11.27 4.81 -16.20
N PRO A 817 -11.68 5.01 -17.47
CA PRO A 817 -11.89 6.37 -18.01
C PRO A 817 -13.03 7.11 -17.31
N THR A 818 -14.13 6.41 -16.97
CA THR A 818 -15.25 6.99 -16.21
C THR A 818 -14.78 7.49 -14.85
N VAL A 819 -14.01 6.67 -14.13
CA VAL A 819 -13.44 7.01 -12.83
C VAL A 819 -12.52 8.24 -12.92
N LEU A 820 -11.67 8.32 -13.95
CA LEU A 820 -10.80 9.47 -14.21
C LEU A 820 -11.59 10.75 -14.53
N LYS A 821 -12.64 10.66 -15.37
CA LYS A 821 -13.51 11.79 -15.71
C LYS A 821 -14.23 12.34 -14.48
N THR A 822 -14.89 11.48 -13.70
CA THR A 822 -15.58 11.88 -12.47
C THR A 822 -14.63 12.52 -11.45
N TRP A 823 -13.40 12.00 -11.34
CA TRP A 823 -12.40 12.61 -10.46
C TRP A 823 -12.01 14.01 -10.92
N PHE A 824 -11.81 14.21 -12.22
CA PHE A 824 -11.49 15.53 -12.78
C PHE A 824 -12.63 16.54 -12.62
N GLU A 825 -13.89 16.11 -12.79
CA GLU A 825 -15.06 16.96 -12.55
C GLU A 825 -15.10 17.44 -11.10
N LYS A 826 -14.90 16.53 -10.14
CA LYS A 826 -14.83 16.88 -8.71
C LYS A 826 -13.67 17.85 -8.43
N LEU A 827 -12.50 17.63 -9.04
CA LEU A 827 -11.34 18.52 -8.92
C LEU A 827 -11.66 19.93 -9.46
N ASN A 828 -12.28 20.01 -10.64
CA ASN A 828 -12.63 21.27 -11.29
C ASN A 828 -13.70 22.06 -10.49
N ILE A 829 -14.69 21.37 -9.90
CA ILE A 829 -15.69 21.98 -9.01
C ILE A 829 -15.03 22.54 -7.75
N GLN A 830 -14.12 21.75 -7.16
CA GLN A 830 -13.45 22.12 -5.93
C GLN A 830 -12.50 23.31 -6.10
N TYR A 831 -11.89 23.46 -7.27
CA TYR A 831 -10.88 24.48 -7.54
C TYR A 831 -11.29 25.37 -8.73
N SER A 832 -12.25 26.26 -8.51
CA SER A 832 -12.85 27.09 -9.57
C SER A 832 -12.12 28.42 -9.88
N GLY A 833 -11.38 28.98 -8.91
CA GLY A 833 -10.69 30.28 -9.03
C GLY A 833 -9.38 30.27 -9.84
N PRO A 834 -8.82 31.45 -10.18
CA PRO A 834 -7.48 31.56 -10.78
C PRO A 834 -6.43 31.07 -9.78
N PHE A 835 -5.42 30.35 -10.26
CA PHE A 835 -4.42 29.78 -9.36
C PHE A 835 -3.19 30.66 -9.22
N GLY A 836 -2.70 30.79 -7.99
CA GLY A 836 -1.34 31.26 -7.76
C GLY A 836 -0.32 30.14 -8.02
N ARG A 837 0.94 30.53 -8.25
CA ARG A 837 2.08 29.59 -8.36
C ARG A 837 2.13 28.55 -7.24
N GLU A 838 1.90 28.98 -6.01
CA GLU A 838 1.92 28.10 -4.83
C GLU A 838 0.79 27.06 -4.90
N GLN A 839 -0.39 27.43 -5.38
CA GLN A 839 -1.53 26.50 -5.52
C GLN A 839 -1.29 25.48 -6.62
N VAL A 840 -0.76 25.91 -7.79
CA VAL A 840 -0.37 24.97 -8.86
C VAL A 840 0.71 24.02 -8.38
N SER A 841 1.73 24.54 -7.71
CA SER A 841 2.82 23.72 -7.17
C SER A 841 2.30 22.75 -6.10
N GLN A 842 1.40 23.21 -5.22
CA GLN A 842 0.75 22.36 -4.23
C GLN A 842 -0.11 21.29 -4.89
N LEU A 843 -0.85 21.56 -5.96
CA LEU A 843 -1.64 20.54 -6.66
C LEU A 843 -0.74 19.49 -7.31
N LEU A 844 0.35 19.92 -7.96
CA LEU A 844 1.34 19.01 -8.54
C LEU A 844 2.08 18.18 -7.46
N GLN A 845 2.20 18.69 -6.23
CA GLN A 845 2.89 18.02 -5.11
C GLN A 845 1.97 17.21 -4.19
N SER A 846 0.75 17.66 -3.94
CA SER A 846 -0.07 17.20 -2.81
C SER A 846 -0.71 15.83 -3.03
N THR A 847 -0.82 15.37 -4.28
CA THR A 847 -1.39 14.05 -4.61
C THR A 847 -0.87 13.61 -5.99
N ASN A 848 -1.04 12.33 -6.36
CA ASN A 848 -0.80 11.85 -7.73
C ASN A 848 -1.85 12.44 -8.70
N VAL A 849 -1.94 13.76 -8.79
CA VAL A 849 -2.94 14.50 -9.58
C VAL A 849 -2.86 14.13 -11.06
N LEU A 850 -1.67 13.77 -11.54
CA LEU A 850 -1.46 13.32 -12.91
C LEU A 850 -1.88 11.85 -13.12
N PHE A 851 -1.84 11.04 -12.05
CA PHE A 851 -2.06 9.59 -12.12
C PHE A 851 -2.81 9.08 -10.87
N PRO A 852 -4.10 9.38 -10.70
CA PRO A 852 -4.82 8.99 -9.50
C PRO A 852 -5.12 7.48 -9.51
N LEU A 853 -4.40 6.71 -8.68
CA LEU A 853 -4.66 5.27 -8.48
C LEU A 853 -6.01 5.01 -7.77
N ASN A 854 -6.40 5.90 -6.86
CA ASN A 854 -7.68 5.86 -6.13
C ASN A 854 -8.46 7.15 -6.43
N ALA A 855 -9.23 7.19 -7.50
CA ALA A 855 -10.01 8.37 -7.88
C ALA A 855 -11.30 8.58 -7.05
N ALA A 856 -11.43 7.88 -5.91
CA ALA A 856 -12.58 8.01 -5.01
C ALA A 856 -12.66 9.39 -4.30
N HIS A 857 -11.52 10.05 -4.06
CA HIS A 857 -11.47 11.34 -3.35
C HIS A 857 -10.48 12.33 -3.99
N PRO A 858 -10.91 13.51 -4.48
CA PRO A 858 -9.99 14.59 -4.85
C PRO A 858 -9.31 15.17 -3.59
N PRO A 859 -8.10 15.78 -3.71
CA PRO A 859 -7.39 16.39 -2.60
C PRO A 859 -8.22 17.51 -1.97
N ILE A 860 -8.53 17.44 -0.68
CA ILE A 860 -9.34 18.41 0.08
C ILE A 860 -8.58 19.76 0.20
N GLN A 861 -9.26 20.87 -0.08
CA GLN A 861 -8.73 22.23 0.13
C GLN A 861 -8.52 22.47 1.64
N GLN A 862 -7.29 22.83 2.02
CA GLN A 862 -7.07 23.60 3.24
C GLN A 862 -7.49 25.05 2.96
N ASP A 863 -8.56 25.50 3.61
CA ASP A 863 -9.15 26.84 3.46
C ASP A 863 -8.12 27.98 3.53
N GLN A 864 -8.00 28.74 2.44
CA GLN A 864 -7.70 30.18 2.51
C GLN A 864 -9.02 30.96 2.35
N PRO A 865 -9.34 31.92 3.22
CA PRO A 865 -10.57 32.71 3.05
C PRO A 865 -10.38 33.78 1.96
N PRO A 866 -11.34 33.95 1.03
CA PRO A 866 -11.35 35.07 0.11
C PRO A 866 -11.80 36.35 0.83
N ASN A 867 -10.92 37.36 0.85
CA ASN A 867 -11.30 38.75 1.09
C ASN A 867 -11.87 39.34 -0.19
N ALA A 868 -13.19 39.50 -0.29
CA ALA A 868 -13.80 40.55 -1.12
C ALA A 868 -15.26 40.75 -0.72
N THR A 869 -15.50 41.82 0.03
CA THR A 869 -16.82 42.45 0.23
C THR A 869 -17.36 43.00 -1.10
N ILE A 870 -18.57 42.61 -1.49
CA ILE A 870 -19.52 43.45 -2.22
C ILE A 870 -20.90 43.28 -1.57
N PRO A 871 -21.62 44.36 -1.22
CA PRO A 871 -22.92 44.29 -0.57
C PRO A 871 -24.03 44.31 -1.63
N LEU A 872 -25.14 43.58 -1.41
CA LEU A 872 -26.49 44.05 -1.78
C LEU A 872 -27.57 43.13 -1.20
N SER A 873 -28.53 43.81 -0.59
CA SER A 873 -29.79 43.33 0.02
C SER A 873 -30.74 42.68 -0.97
N LEU A 874 -31.57 41.73 -0.51
CA LEU A 874 -33.05 41.80 -0.53
C LEU A 874 -33.68 40.50 0.03
N ASN A 875 -34.40 40.69 1.15
CA ASN A 875 -35.58 40.02 1.74
C ASN A 875 -36.03 38.55 1.43
N PRO A 876 -36.75 37.93 2.40
CA PRO A 876 -36.93 36.48 2.53
C PRO A 876 -38.21 35.96 1.86
N VAL A 877 -38.20 34.69 1.46
CA VAL A 877 -39.41 33.90 1.21
C VAL A 877 -39.23 32.50 1.79
N GLU A 878 -40.32 32.02 2.38
CA GLU A 878 -40.52 30.88 3.26
C GLU A 878 -40.34 29.49 2.62
N GLU A 879 -40.07 28.54 3.54
CA GLU A 879 -40.52 27.13 3.58
C GLU A 879 -40.24 26.15 2.43
N SER A 880 -39.42 25.14 2.72
CA SER A 880 -39.91 23.77 3.00
C SER A 880 -38.74 22.83 3.29
N GLY A 881 -38.83 22.10 4.40
CA GLY A 881 -37.84 21.12 4.78
C GLY A 881 -37.95 19.85 3.95
N LEU A 882 -36.80 19.19 3.72
CA LEU A 882 -36.68 17.74 3.53
C LEU A 882 -35.20 17.36 3.60
N THR A 883 -34.89 16.55 4.60
CA THR A 883 -33.63 15.86 4.85
C THR A 883 -33.37 14.79 3.79
N ILE A 884 -32.20 14.81 3.14
CA ILE A 884 -31.75 13.74 2.24
C ILE A 884 -31.01 12.68 3.06
N SER A 885 -31.76 11.63 3.41
CA SER A 885 -31.27 10.30 3.72
C SER A 885 -31.84 9.36 2.67
N ASN A 886 -31.00 8.48 2.10
CA ASN A 886 -31.26 7.44 1.10
C ASN A 886 -31.00 7.81 -0.36
N LEU A 887 -29.80 7.47 -0.85
CA LEU A 887 -29.52 7.11 -2.24
C LEU A 887 -28.43 6.04 -2.18
N PHE A 888 -28.81 4.76 -2.32
CA PHE A 888 -28.07 3.64 -2.95
C PHE A 888 -28.83 2.32 -2.71
N ALA A 889 -29.92 2.17 -3.43
CA ALA A 889 -30.67 0.96 -3.81
C ALA A 889 -31.73 1.54 -4.77
N GLU A 890 -31.93 1.14 -6.03
CA GLU A 890 -32.04 -0.18 -6.64
C GLU A 890 -31.83 -0.05 -8.17
N ASP A 891 -31.43 -1.15 -8.79
CA ASP A 891 -31.85 -1.71 -10.09
C ASP A 891 -32.46 -0.77 -11.15
N PHE A 892 -31.72 -0.61 -12.27
CA PHE A 892 -32.28 -0.09 -13.52
C PHE A 892 -32.80 -1.25 -14.39
N ALA A 893 -34.12 -1.37 -14.44
CA ALA A 893 -34.82 -2.00 -15.56
C ALA A 893 -34.90 -0.99 -16.72
N ILE A 894 -34.62 -1.48 -17.92
CA ILE A 894 -34.79 -0.81 -19.21
C ILE A 894 -36.28 -0.81 -19.53
N ASP A 895 -36.83 0.34 -19.93
CA ASP A 895 -37.81 0.43 -21.02
C ASP A 895 -38.01 1.89 -21.50
N ASP A 896 -38.07 2.02 -22.83
CA ASP A 896 -38.60 3.10 -23.66
C ASP A 896 -37.89 4.47 -23.76
N LEU A 897 -36.86 4.49 -24.63
CA LEU A 897 -36.51 5.62 -25.49
C LEU A 897 -37.34 5.56 -26.79
N GLN A 898 -38.40 6.35 -26.86
CA GLN A 898 -39.02 6.77 -28.12
C GLN A 898 -39.53 8.22 -27.98
N LEU A 899 -38.74 9.18 -28.47
CA LEU A 899 -39.10 10.14 -29.53
C LEU A 899 -38.21 11.41 -29.48
N ILE A 900 -37.40 11.55 -30.53
CA ILE A 900 -37.20 12.76 -31.35
C ILE A 900 -36.34 13.93 -30.78
N ILE A 901 -35.24 14.16 -31.55
CA ILE A 901 -34.27 15.28 -31.62
C ILE A 901 -32.94 15.06 -30.89
#